data_AF-A0A0A3Z5D1-F1
#
_entry.id   AF-A0A0A3Z5D1-F1
#
_cell.length_a   1.000
_cell.length_b   1.000
_cell.length_c   1.000
_cell.angle_alpha   90.00
_cell.angle_beta   90.00
_cell.angle_gamma   90.00
#
_symmetry.space_group_name_H-M   'P 1'
#
loop_
_entity.id
_entity.type
_entity.pdbx_description
1 polymer ?
#
loop_
_entity_poly.entity_id
_entity_poly.type
_entity_poly.pdbx_seq_one_letter_code
_entity_poly.pdbx_strand_id
1 'polypeptide(L)'
;MTAIPPASGVTLHDGDTMDVSGGISVDGTTIFAGGLQTVGGSFATSTATHTVIYGGEQDVVFDGVASYTTIYQGGIQRVTGQYIHEGPTPGAADHTTINGGGEQDVDTGSATATTVNSGGLQNVTNGGSASGTIVNSGGVLKVSGETVETAPVYPEPVIRSVATAATINYQGEFDVTGGGTAVNAVVNGGVMTVSGSIPDPFANVPGQPAVDASMATGTIVEGFGTLTVSDGAVVSGTILQNFGTLNVDAGGTATGTTINYGTMVLSAGATATNTTVNQYGGLIVLGNAHFSGTVFNAGSTLQIGDGTIENGFVVANSVTLAVLDGGVAKNTVVSAGATLIAETGATLSNTTFQSGATFIVDYGYTENGFTVSNGVLFKVFGTATNTTISAGGKEILGNFDLGATASNTVINGGEQDVGLSSTASYTTINMGGIQRVAGIYLHDAPGPGRADHTIVNNGAEQDVDTGIVTSTTVNAGGVQNLTNGGFASGTIVHSGGVINASGETLYHSPGAPYSTVIRSEVDFAVVDSGAELHLFGAGIAKKATINGGVMTVSGSIADPTNDPSVPAVDASAASGTILNSGSISVSDGGIVTSTTLNGGTLDVLDHGTANASTIYHGATEFVEAGGIVGATTIAGGMLDLKAGAISDDAITFSGQGMLKIEQKLVSGQSTFASQLKGIVLGDQIDLSGLSYTSGATVTVSGSKLTVSNGAASETFTLADTSVTRFGIAKDSSGGILLTAAALPTIAGAVSGQTTSNGAAINPFSSVTITDPNAAATDSLIITLAGAAGILSGAGLISLGNGTYELTATTAANLTAELHALTFVASPHGDGSATTTFTLSDTSSVGVTVSDAHTSVTDTHQARSTTIDGPASGYAVIQGTTGNDIIHAYGMFNTIHGNGGSDTIYAGSYGTVDVPSGDSTVYLEGIVNHVTGGNGNITVTGSTGATTIALGDGNDTINARGYGNVITLGNGNDVVHPGDGASQTTAGNGNDRVTLSGYGNTVALGNGNDVVTGGDGANSVTLGDGNNTVNLGGTGNQITVGSGTNTIMAGSGSDNVVAGAGHDTITLGGAANHVVLNGSQANVTNQIGQDVITVNGGSDQFNFVGFGNQAIINGPALVNIIDHGTGLTVSINSSSQVDTISGFGNDTLGVVALANGIGDYHSVADIMGALRSDGHGGALLALGSGPDAGSIDFVDTAVSQLHASNFMIV
;
A
#
# COMPACT_ATOMS: atom_id res chain seq x y z
N MET A 1 85.93 -29.91 -0.09
CA MET A 1 86.08 -31.05 0.82
C MET A 1 85.11 -32.12 0.35
N THR A 2 85.53 -33.38 0.39
CA THR A 2 84.86 -34.62 -0.07
C THR A 2 83.34 -34.58 -0.20
N ALA A 3 82.85 -34.97 -1.39
CA ALA A 3 81.47 -35.30 -1.68
C ALA A 3 80.93 -36.32 -0.66
N ILE A 4 80.06 -35.84 0.23
CA ILE A 4 79.16 -36.65 1.04
C ILE A 4 77.87 -36.73 0.21
N PRO A 5 77.24 -37.91 0.04
CA PRO A 5 75.95 -37.96 -0.64
C PRO A 5 75.00 -37.09 0.18
N PRO A 6 74.37 -36.06 -0.39
CA PRO A 6 73.51 -35.18 0.38
C PRO A 6 72.36 -36.01 0.92
N ALA A 7 72.30 -36.11 2.24
CA ALA A 7 71.21 -36.78 2.93
C ALA A 7 69.92 -36.02 2.63
N SER A 8 68.88 -36.71 2.19
CA SER A 8 67.53 -36.13 2.20
C SER A 8 67.21 -35.61 3.61
N GLY A 9 66.53 -34.46 3.71
CA GLY A 9 66.15 -33.88 5.01
C GLY A 9 67.18 -32.92 5.63
N VAL A 10 68.02 -32.24 4.84
CA VAL A 10 68.97 -31.24 5.37
C VAL A 10 68.23 -29.99 5.87
N THR A 11 68.64 -29.45 7.02
CA THR A 11 68.18 -28.14 7.52
C THR A 11 69.30 -27.11 7.39
N LEU A 12 69.00 -25.93 6.83
CA LEU A 12 69.91 -24.79 6.69
C LEU A 12 69.46 -23.64 7.60
N HIS A 13 70.38 -23.08 8.39
CA HIS A 13 70.20 -21.92 9.27
C HIS A 13 71.04 -20.73 8.81
N ASP A 14 71.05 -19.64 9.57
CA ASP A 14 71.79 -18.41 9.27
C ASP A 14 73.29 -18.65 9.00
N GLY A 15 73.74 -18.29 7.80
CA GLY A 15 75.10 -18.48 7.32
C GLY A 15 75.39 -19.86 6.69
N ASP A 16 74.44 -20.80 6.75
CA ASP A 16 74.56 -22.09 6.06
C ASP A 16 74.31 -21.92 4.56
N THR A 17 75.15 -22.57 3.75
CA THR A 17 75.01 -22.60 2.28
C THR A 17 75.03 -24.04 1.79
N MET A 18 74.13 -24.37 0.86
CA MET A 18 74.07 -25.67 0.20
C MET A 18 74.14 -25.49 -1.32
N ASP A 19 75.24 -25.93 -1.93
CA ASP A 19 75.41 -25.97 -3.38
C ASP A 19 75.00 -27.34 -3.92
N VAL A 20 73.94 -27.37 -4.73
CA VAL A 20 73.40 -28.54 -5.42
C VAL A 20 73.75 -28.45 -6.90
N SER A 21 75.01 -28.77 -7.22
CA SER A 21 75.58 -28.73 -8.58
C SER A 21 76.16 -30.09 -9.01
N GLY A 22 76.58 -30.22 -10.26
CA GLY A 22 77.25 -31.39 -10.82
C GLY A 22 76.33 -32.57 -11.16
N GLY A 23 75.03 -32.34 -11.36
CA GLY A 23 74.06 -33.41 -11.65
C GLY A 23 73.51 -34.11 -10.41
N ILE A 24 73.57 -33.46 -9.25
CA ILE A 24 73.18 -34.01 -7.95
C ILE A 24 71.69 -33.77 -7.69
N SER A 25 71.04 -34.70 -6.99
CA SER A 25 69.65 -34.56 -6.52
C SER A 25 69.59 -34.52 -4.99
N VAL A 26 68.75 -33.64 -4.45
CA VAL A 26 68.43 -33.54 -3.02
C VAL A 26 66.93 -33.53 -2.80
N ASP A 27 66.48 -34.01 -1.65
CA ASP A 27 65.05 -34.10 -1.30
C ASP A 27 64.81 -33.66 0.15
N GLY A 28 63.74 -32.92 0.39
CA GLY A 28 63.27 -32.55 1.73
C GLY A 28 64.13 -31.53 2.47
N THR A 29 64.81 -30.61 1.78
CA THR A 29 65.60 -29.55 2.43
C THR A 29 64.68 -28.57 3.18
N THR A 30 65.01 -28.18 4.42
CA THR A 30 64.35 -27.09 5.14
C THR A 30 65.29 -25.89 5.26
N ILE A 31 64.88 -24.70 4.85
CA ILE A 31 65.72 -23.50 4.83
C ILE A 31 65.12 -22.44 5.76
N PHE A 32 65.82 -22.09 6.85
CA PHE A 32 65.43 -21.02 7.75
C PHE A 32 66.08 -19.68 7.37
N ALA A 33 65.65 -18.58 8.00
CA ALA A 33 66.22 -17.26 7.83
C ALA A 33 67.76 -17.23 7.86
N GLY A 34 68.35 -16.63 6.83
CA GLY A 34 69.80 -16.53 6.62
C GLY A 34 70.47 -17.76 5.99
N GLY A 35 69.73 -18.85 5.77
CA GLY A 35 70.21 -20.03 5.02
C GLY A 35 69.95 -19.90 3.52
N LEU A 36 70.86 -20.44 2.70
CA LEU A 36 70.80 -20.39 1.23
C LEU A 36 71.03 -21.76 0.59
N GLN A 37 70.14 -22.16 -0.32
CA GLN A 37 70.36 -23.30 -1.22
C GLN A 37 70.47 -22.82 -2.67
N THR A 38 71.57 -23.16 -3.35
CA THR A 38 71.72 -22.93 -4.79
C THR A 38 71.59 -24.25 -5.54
N VAL A 39 70.74 -24.32 -6.57
CA VAL A 39 70.46 -25.51 -7.38
C VAL A 39 70.82 -25.22 -8.84
N GLY A 40 71.78 -25.96 -9.39
CA GLY A 40 72.26 -25.79 -10.77
C GLY A 40 73.67 -25.23 -10.88
N GLY A 41 74.02 -24.61 -12.01
CA GLY A 41 75.26 -23.85 -12.18
C GLY A 41 76.46 -24.61 -12.77
N SER A 42 76.24 -25.81 -13.33
CA SER A 42 77.34 -26.74 -13.69
C SER A 42 77.25 -27.44 -15.05
N PHE A 43 76.33 -27.03 -15.93
CA PHE A 43 76.11 -27.64 -17.25
C PHE A 43 75.60 -29.10 -17.19
N ALA A 44 75.15 -29.54 -16.02
CA ALA A 44 74.50 -30.83 -15.78
C ALA A 44 73.28 -30.60 -14.87
N THR A 45 72.14 -31.23 -15.20
CA THR A 45 70.87 -31.00 -14.50
C THR A 45 70.92 -31.45 -13.05
N SER A 46 70.80 -30.50 -12.12
CA SER A 46 70.71 -30.75 -10.69
C SER A 46 69.28 -30.54 -10.19
N THR A 47 68.84 -31.33 -9.23
CA THR A 47 67.44 -31.34 -8.75
C THR A 47 67.32 -31.13 -7.24
N ALA A 48 66.35 -30.32 -6.82
CA ALA A 48 65.91 -30.22 -5.43
C ALA A 48 64.40 -30.47 -5.34
N THR A 49 63.97 -31.46 -4.55
CA THR A 49 62.56 -31.79 -4.39
C THR A 49 62.07 -31.57 -2.96
N HIS A 50 60.81 -31.17 -2.80
CA HIS A 50 60.17 -30.98 -1.48
C HIS A 50 60.92 -30.03 -0.53
N THR A 51 61.57 -29.00 -1.06
CA THR A 51 62.21 -27.97 -0.24
C THR A 51 61.16 -27.14 0.50
N VAL A 52 61.38 -26.84 1.79
CA VAL A 52 60.52 -25.97 2.61
C VAL A 52 61.31 -24.75 3.06
N ILE A 53 60.79 -23.54 2.82
CA ILE A 53 61.51 -22.28 3.07
C ILE A 53 60.76 -21.43 4.12
N TYR A 54 61.41 -21.16 5.26
CA TYR A 54 60.94 -20.31 6.37
C TYR A 54 61.91 -19.13 6.60
N GLY A 55 61.82 -18.08 5.78
CA GLY A 55 62.68 -16.90 5.92
C GLY A 55 64.01 -16.95 5.15
N GLY A 56 64.41 -18.11 4.63
CA GLY A 56 65.66 -18.31 3.87
C GLY A 56 65.46 -18.22 2.36
N GLU A 57 66.47 -18.63 1.59
CA GLU A 57 66.51 -18.45 0.14
C GLU A 57 66.86 -19.72 -0.64
N GLN A 58 66.17 -19.96 -1.76
CA GLN A 58 66.52 -20.98 -2.75
C GLN A 58 66.75 -20.34 -4.12
N ASP A 59 68.00 -20.38 -4.60
CA ASP A 59 68.39 -19.94 -5.93
C ASP A 59 68.39 -21.13 -6.90
N VAL A 60 67.46 -21.13 -7.85
CA VAL A 60 67.38 -22.11 -8.94
C VAL A 60 67.95 -21.45 -10.19
N VAL A 61 69.20 -21.75 -10.51
CA VAL A 61 69.92 -21.13 -11.63
C VAL A 61 69.94 -22.05 -12.85
N PHE A 62 70.71 -21.72 -13.89
CA PHE A 62 70.80 -22.53 -15.11
C PHE A 62 71.10 -24.01 -14.84
N ASP A 63 70.39 -24.90 -15.54
CA ASP A 63 70.30 -26.36 -15.37
C ASP A 63 69.82 -26.84 -13.99
N GLY A 64 69.37 -25.94 -13.11
CA GLY A 64 68.72 -26.28 -11.85
C GLY A 64 67.23 -26.57 -12.04
N VAL A 65 66.73 -27.59 -11.36
CA VAL A 65 65.30 -27.90 -11.29
C VAL A 65 64.86 -28.02 -9.83
N ALA A 66 63.94 -27.18 -9.40
CA ALA A 66 63.28 -27.30 -8.10
C ALA A 66 61.84 -27.75 -8.26
N SER A 67 61.43 -28.83 -7.59
CA SER A 67 60.05 -29.33 -7.66
C SER A 67 59.42 -29.48 -6.29
N TYR A 68 58.13 -29.14 -6.19
CA TYR A 68 57.37 -29.21 -4.93
C TYR A 68 57.95 -28.36 -3.80
N THR A 69 58.61 -27.24 -4.14
CA THR A 69 59.07 -26.28 -3.12
C THR A 69 57.88 -25.63 -2.43
N THR A 70 57.88 -25.54 -1.09
CA THR A 70 56.88 -24.82 -0.31
C THR A 70 57.51 -23.62 0.38
N ILE A 71 56.96 -22.42 0.15
CA ILE A 71 57.51 -21.15 0.63
C ILE A 71 56.55 -20.55 1.67
N TYR A 72 57.08 -20.16 2.83
CA TYR A 72 56.36 -19.49 3.91
C TYR A 72 56.95 -18.09 4.17
N GLN A 73 56.42 -17.40 5.19
CA GLN A 73 56.80 -16.04 5.57
C GLN A 73 58.32 -15.76 5.53
N GLY A 74 58.69 -14.77 4.73
CA GLY A 74 60.06 -14.30 4.52
C GLY A 74 60.91 -15.21 3.64
N GLY A 75 60.40 -16.37 3.22
CA GLY A 75 61.10 -17.27 2.32
C GLY A 75 61.03 -16.78 0.88
N ILE A 76 62.13 -16.95 0.14
CA ILE A 76 62.26 -16.52 -1.25
C ILE A 76 62.78 -17.68 -2.10
N GLN A 77 62.14 -17.92 -3.25
CA GLN A 77 62.70 -18.77 -4.31
C GLN A 77 62.99 -17.89 -5.54
N ARG A 78 64.25 -17.81 -5.96
CA ARG A 78 64.66 -17.11 -7.19
C ARG A 78 64.92 -18.11 -8.30
N VAL A 79 64.29 -17.94 -9.44
CA VAL A 79 64.40 -18.84 -10.60
C VAL A 79 65.01 -18.06 -11.76
N THR A 80 66.28 -18.33 -12.08
CA THR A 80 67.09 -17.56 -13.02
C THR A 80 67.79 -18.38 -14.11
N GLY A 81 68.12 -17.73 -15.22
CA GLY A 81 68.84 -18.29 -16.37
C GLY A 81 69.96 -17.38 -16.90
N GLN A 82 70.73 -17.86 -17.88
CA GLN A 82 71.72 -17.05 -18.62
C GLN A 82 71.29 -16.82 -20.06
N TYR A 83 71.38 -15.56 -20.53
CA TYR A 83 71.14 -15.17 -21.92
C TYR A 83 72.30 -15.54 -22.83
N ILE A 84 72.36 -16.79 -23.30
CA ILE A 84 73.24 -17.15 -24.41
C ILE A 84 72.55 -18.08 -25.40
N HIS A 85 72.66 -17.71 -26.67
CA HIS A 85 71.93 -18.22 -27.83
C HIS A 85 72.11 -19.72 -28.13
N GLU A 86 72.99 -20.43 -27.42
CA GLU A 86 73.19 -21.90 -27.41
C GLU A 86 73.77 -22.40 -26.06
N GLY A 87 73.31 -21.85 -24.93
CA GLY A 87 73.79 -22.19 -23.59
C GLY A 87 72.90 -23.11 -22.74
N PRO A 88 73.18 -23.21 -21.43
CA PRO A 88 72.51 -24.14 -20.51
C PRO A 88 71.00 -23.85 -20.39
N THR A 89 70.22 -24.85 -20.01
CA THR A 89 68.77 -24.71 -19.80
C THR A 89 68.51 -23.66 -18.69
N PRO A 90 67.52 -22.77 -18.82
CA PRO A 90 67.17 -21.85 -17.74
C PRO A 90 66.82 -22.61 -16.45
N GLY A 91 66.97 -21.98 -15.29
CA GLY A 91 66.46 -22.54 -14.05
C GLY A 91 64.95 -22.80 -14.15
N ALA A 92 64.51 -23.93 -13.62
CA ALA A 92 63.13 -24.38 -13.69
C ALA A 92 62.56 -24.69 -12.30
N ALA A 93 61.41 -24.11 -11.97
CA ALA A 93 60.62 -24.46 -10.80
C ALA A 93 59.31 -25.14 -11.24
N ASP A 94 58.91 -26.21 -10.56
CA ASP A 94 57.71 -26.98 -10.88
C ASP A 94 56.90 -27.29 -9.62
N HIS A 95 55.58 -27.07 -9.65
CA HIS A 95 54.68 -27.31 -8.51
C HIS A 95 55.08 -26.57 -7.23
N THR A 96 55.63 -25.36 -7.32
CA THR A 96 55.91 -24.52 -6.15
C THR A 96 54.60 -24.11 -5.46
N THR A 97 54.53 -24.22 -4.13
CA THR A 97 53.42 -23.69 -3.31
C THR A 97 53.90 -22.48 -2.52
N ILE A 98 53.27 -21.32 -2.70
CA ILE A 98 53.63 -20.07 -2.04
C ILE A 98 52.53 -19.71 -1.03
N ASN A 99 52.86 -19.70 0.26
CA ASN A 99 51.94 -19.36 1.36
C ASN A 99 52.22 -17.94 1.88
N GLY A 100 51.43 -17.50 2.88
CA GLY A 100 51.47 -16.15 3.44
C GLY A 100 52.88 -15.63 3.76
N GLY A 101 53.26 -14.53 3.10
CA GLY A 101 54.53 -13.85 3.21
C GLY A 101 55.70 -14.51 2.48
N GLY A 102 55.47 -15.56 1.70
CA GLY A 102 56.47 -16.17 0.82
C GLY A 102 56.46 -15.56 -0.58
N GLU A 103 57.59 -15.63 -1.27
CA GLU A 103 57.81 -15.01 -2.58
C GLU A 103 58.54 -15.95 -3.55
N GLN A 104 58.08 -16.01 -4.80
CA GLN A 104 58.82 -16.62 -5.92
C GLN A 104 59.11 -15.56 -6.98
N ASP A 105 60.39 -15.31 -7.22
CA ASP A 105 60.86 -14.42 -8.28
C ASP A 105 61.32 -15.25 -9.49
N VAL A 106 60.61 -15.14 -10.61
CA VAL A 106 60.92 -15.81 -11.88
C VAL A 106 61.52 -14.79 -12.84
N ASP A 107 62.85 -14.71 -12.86
CA ASP A 107 63.64 -13.71 -13.60
C ASP A 107 64.47 -14.43 -14.66
N THR A 108 64.14 -14.33 -15.95
CA THR A 108 64.72 -15.13 -17.07
C THR A 108 64.54 -16.66 -16.97
N GLY A 109 63.99 -17.17 -15.86
CA GLY A 109 63.72 -18.60 -15.61
C GLY A 109 62.31 -19.06 -16.01
N SER A 110 61.97 -20.32 -15.68
CA SER A 110 60.66 -20.91 -15.96
C SER A 110 60.01 -21.48 -14.70
N ALA A 111 58.74 -21.15 -14.44
CA ALA A 111 57.93 -21.73 -13.38
C ALA A 111 56.66 -22.41 -13.94
N THR A 112 56.40 -23.65 -13.54
CA THR A 112 55.21 -24.41 -13.97
C THR A 112 54.37 -24.87 -12.78
N ALA A 113 53.04 -24.82 -12.93
CA ALA A 113 52.08 -25.31 -11.93
C ALA A 113 52.24 -24.70 -10.52
N THR A 114 52.70 -23.46 -10.42
CA THR A 114 52.82 -22.74 -9.15
C THR A 114 51.42 -22.53 -8.54
N THR A 115 51.24 -22.81 -7.25
CA THR A 115 50.04 -22.46 -6.48
C THR A 115 50.36 -21.32 -5.53
N VAL A 116 49.66 -20.19 -5.67
CA VAL A 116 49.82 -19.00 -4.83
C VAL A 116 48.62 -18.88 -3.89
N ASN A 117 48.85 -19.07 -2.60
CA ASN A 117 47.83 -18.99 -1.55
C ASN A 117 47.80 -17.59 -0.90
N SER A 118 46.87 -17.40 0.03
CA SER A 118 46.67 -16.12 0.74
C SER A 118 47.98 -15.54 1.29
N GLY A 119 48.31 -14.31 0.86
CA GLY A 119 49.51 -13.57 1.22
C GLY A 119 50.80 -14.02 0.52
N GLY A 120 50.75 -15.00 -0.39
CA GLY A 120 51.88 -15.39 -1.22
C GLY A 120 51.99 -14.53 -2.49
N LEU A 121 53.21 -14.39 -3.02
CA LEU A 121 53.51 -13.58 -4.20
C LEU A 121 54.35 -14.37 -5.21
N GLN A 122 53.94 -14.38 -6.48
CA GLN A 122 54.78 -14.80 -7.61
C GLN A 122 55.06 -13.58 -8.51
N ASN A 123 56.32 -13.19 -8.65
CA ASN A 123 56.77 -12.17 -9.58
C ASN A 123 57.40 -12.83 -10.83
N VAL A 124 57.04 -12.37 -12.02
CA VAL A 124 57.61 -12.83 -13.30
C VAL A 124 58.15 -11.63 -14.04
N THR A 125 59.46 -11.53 -14.15
CA THR A 125 60.17 -10.35 -14.64
C THR A 125 61.23 -10.72 -15.68
N ASN A 126 61.75 -9.72 -16.39
CA ASN A 126 62.95 -9.83 -17.23
C ASN A 126 62.93 -11.02 -18.20
N GLY A 127 61.80 -11.33 -18.84
CA GLY A 127 61.72 -12.46 -19.78
C GLY A 127 61.46 -13.82 -19.13
N GLY A 128 61.14 -13.86 -17.84
CA GLY A 128 60.67 -15.06 -17.15
C GLY A 128 59.35 -15.59 -17.72
N SER A 129 59.13 -16.90 -17.55
CA SER A 129 57.94 -17.60 -18.03
C SER A 129 57.23 -18.33 -16.88
N ALA A 130 55.96 -18.00 -16.63
CA ALA A 130 55.09 -18.77 -15.75
C ALA A 130 54.00 -19.50 -16.56
N SER A 131 53.73 -20.76 -16.25
CA SER A 131 52.70 -21.56 -16.93
C SER A 131 51.84 -22.34 -15.96
N GLY A 132 50.53 -22.19 -16.05
CA GLY A 132 49.58 -22.93 -15.21
C GLY A 132 49.59 -22.50 -13.75
N THR A 133 49.96 -21.25 -13.46
CA THR A 133 49.86 -20.70 -12.10
C THR A 133 48.39 -20.68 -11.65
N ILE A 134 48.12 -21.20 -10.45
CA ILE A 134 46.82 -21.11 -9.79
C ILE A 134 46.93 -20.08 -8.66
N VAL A 135 46.15 -19.01 -8.72
CA VAL A 135 46.11 -17.96 -7.72
C VAL A 135 44.82 -18.08 -6.91
N ASN A 136 44.95 -18.40 -5.62
CA ASN A 136 43.83 -18.54 -4.69
C ASN A 136 43.56 -17.24 -3.93
N SER A 137 42.49 -17.21 -3.13
CA SER A 137 42.06 -16.05 -2.33
C SER A 137 43.21 -15.38 -1.58
N GLY A 138 43.50 -14.12 -1.92
CA GLY A 138 44.55 -13.29 -1.33
C GLY A 138 45.97 -13.58 -1.81
N GLY A 139 46.17 -14.49 -2.76
CA GLY A 139 47.44 -14.69 -3.46
C GLY A 139 47.57 -13.72 -4.64
N VAL A 140 48.82 -13.42 -5.04
CA VAL A 140 49.11 -12.43 -6.09
C VAL A 140 50.11 -12.99 -7.12
N LEU A 141 49.78 -12.87 -8.39
CA LEU A 141 50.69 -13.05 -9.53
C LEU A 141 50.98 -11.69 -10.17
N LYS A 142 52.25 -11.37 -10.40
CA LYS A 142 52.67 -10.16 -11.10
C LYS A 142 53.56 -10.51 -12.29
N VAL A 143 53.26 -9.94 -13.45
CA VAL A 143 54.06 -10.10 -14.67
C VAL A 143 54.42 -8.71 -15.19
N SER A 144 55.72 -8.41 -15.27
CA SER A 144 56.21 -7.15 -15.81
C SER A 144 57.35 -7.35 -16.81
N GLY A 145 57.32 -6.60 -17.92
CA GLY A 145 58.42 -6.53 -18.88
C GLY A 145 59.46 -5.47 -18.49
N GLU A 146 60.64 -5.53 -19.11
CA GLU A 146 61.68 -4.50 -19.03
C GLU A 146 62.34 -4.30 -20.40
N THR A 147 62.87 -3.10 -20.67
CA THR A 147 63.85 -2.88 -21.75
C THR A 147 65.21 -3.35 -21.28
N VAL A 148 65.78 -4.38 -21.90
CA VAL A 148 67.16 -4.80 -21.62
C VAL A 148 68.11 -3.70 -22.15
N GLU A 149 68.89 -3.07 -21.27
CA GLU A 149 69.80 -1.96 -21.65
C GLU A 149 71.19 -2.46 -22.15
N THR A 150 71.40 -3.75 -22.42
CA THR A 150 72.76 -4.28 -22.63
C THR A 150 72.91 -5.44 -23.63
N ALA A 151 72.82 -5.20 -24.95
CA ALA A 151 73.60 -6.00 -25.93
C ALA A 151 73.76 -5.30 -27.31
N PRO A 152 74.94 -5.36 -27.97
CA PRO A 152 75.25 -4.57 -29.18
C PRO A 152 74.65 -5.13 -30.49
N VAL A 153 73.48 -5.77 -30.45
CA VAL A 153 72.86 -6.41 -31.62
C VAL A 153 71.69 -5.56 -32.10
N TYR A 154 71.73 -5.10 -33.36
CA TYR A 154 70.68 -4.24 -33.92
C TYR A 154 69.84 -4.99 -34.98
N PRO A 155 68.50 -5.00 -34.87
CA PRO A 155 67.72 -4.56 -33.70
C PRO A 155 67.80 -5.56 -32.54
N GLU A 156 67.71 -5.08 -31.31
CA GLU A 156 67.67 -5.93 -30.11
C GLU A 156 66.34 -6.70 -30.07
N PRO A 157 66.34 -8.01 -29.72
CA PRO A 157 65.10 -8.74 -29.48
C PRO A 157 64.44 -8.24 -28.19
N VAL A 158 63.19 -7.76 -28.28
CA VAL A 158 62.35 -7.50 -27.11
C VAL A 158 62.10 -8.83 -26.39
N ILE A 159 62.49 -8.91 -25.12
CA ILE A 159 62.25 -10.08 -24.28
C ILE A 159 61.04 -9.78 -23.39
N ARG A 160 59.96 -10.53 -23.56
CA ARG A 160 58.71 -10.34 -22.79
C ARG A 160 58.61 -11.36 -21.69
N SER A 161 58.26 -10.91 -20.49
CA SER A 161 57.81 -11.79 -19.40
C SER A 161 56.42 -12.30 -19.75
N VAL A 162 56.20 -13.61 -19.66
CA VAL A 162 54.95 -14.25 -20.11
C VAL A 162 54.35 -15.10 -18.99
N ALA A 163 53.07 -14.92 -18.72
CA ALA A 163 52.26 -15.90 -18.01
C ALA A 163 51.26 -16.56 -18.96
N THR A 164 51.24 -17.90 -18.99
CA THR A 164 50.34 -18.69 -19.83
C THR A 164 49.42 -19.56 -18.99
N ALA A 165 48.15 -19.65 -19.37
CA ALA A 165 47.15 -20.52 -18.72
C ALA A 165 47.03 -20.31 -17.20
N ALA A 166 47.22 -19.08 -16.70
CA ALA A 166 47.01 -18.76 -15.29
C ALA A 166 45.52 -18.84 -14.94
N THR A 167 45.19 -19.41 -13.77
CA THR A 167 43.83 -19.47 -13.24
C THR A 167 43.73 -18.62 -11.98
N ILE A 168 42.89 -17.60 -12.00
CA ILE A 168 42.72 -16.64 -10.91
C ILE A 168 41.36 -16.90 -10.25
N ASN A 169 41.38 -17.57 -9.10
CA ASN A 169 40.17 -17.92 -8.34
C ASN A 169 39.64 -16.72 -7.54
N TYR A 170 38.49 -16.90 -6.88
CA TYR A 170 37.85 -15.88 -6.04
C TYR A 170 38.83 -15.17 -5.09
N GLN A 171 38.90 -13.83 -5.18
CA GLN A 171 39.84 -12.96 -4.46
C GLN A 171 41.35 -13.17 -4.75
N GLY A 172 41.72 -13.94 -5.77
CA GLY A 172 43.09 -13.94 -6.30
C GLY A 172 43.33 -12.72 -7.19
N GLU A 173 44.59 -12.28 -7.29
CA GLU A 173 44.99 -11.10 -8.05
C GLU A 173 46.06 -11.43 -9.11
N PHE A 174 45.90 -10.86 -10.30
CA PHE A 174 46.87 -10.96 -11.40
C PHE A 174 47.15 -9.60 -12.04
N ASP A 175 48.34 -9.05 -11.81
CA ASP A 175 48.80 -7.81 -12.42
C ASP A 175 49.70 -8.06 -13.63
N VAL A 176 49.35 -7.48 -14.78
CA VAL A 176 50.17 -7.44 -16.00
C VAL A 176 50.54 -5.99 -16.29
N THR A 177 51.81 -5.66 -16.13
CA THR A 177 52.30 -4.27 -16.22
C THR A 177 53.56 -4.16 -17.08
N GLY A 178 53.95 -2.93 -17.45
CA GLY A 178 55.27 -2.64 -18.04
C GLY A 178 55.65 -3.51 -19.25
N GLY A 179 54.72 -3.83 -20.17
CA GLY A 179 55.00 -4.66 -21.36
C GLY A 179 54.95 -6.18 -21.13
N GLY A 180 54.50 -6.61 -19.95
CA GLY A 180 54.21 -8.01 -19.65
C GLY A 180 53.11 -8.59 -20.56
N THR A 181 53.10 -9.92 -20.72
CA THR A 181 52.13 -10.62 -21.57
C THR A 181 51.42 -11.75 -20.84
N ALA A 182 50.09 -11.76 -20.88
CA ALA A 182 49.26 -12.87 -20.43
C ALA A 182 48.59 -13.59 -21.61
N VAL A 183 48.60 -14.92 -21.61
CA VAL A 183 48.00 -15.74 -22.68
C VAL A 183 47.07 -16.79 -22.08
N ASN A 184 45.82 -16.82 -22.54
CA ASN A 184 44.79 -17.79 -22.14
C ASN A 184 44.57 -17.86 -20.63
N ALA A 185 44.62 -16.72 -19.94
CA ALA A 185 44.29 -16.66 -18.51
C ALA A 185 42.79 -16.91 -18.30
N VAL A 186 42.42 -17.53 -17.18
CA VAL A 186 41.04 -17.72 -16.73
C VAL A 186 40.86 -16.97 -15.42
N VAL A 187 40.02 -15.93 -15.43
CA VAL A 187 39.69 -15.13 -14.27
C VAL A 187 38.33 -15.59 -13.75
N ASN A 188 38.32 -16.48 -12.75
CA ASN A 188 37.14 -17.13 -12.19
C ASN A 188 36.83 -16.58 -10.78
N GLY A 189 36.12 -15.45 -10.72
CA GLY A 189 35.82 -14.70 -9.49
C GLY A 189 36.99 -13.89 -8.92
N GLY A 190 38.18 -13.98 -9.52
CA GLY A 190 39.35 -13.17 -9.18
C GLY A 190 39.41 -11.84 -9.92
N VAL A 191 40.53 -11.12 -9.75
CA VAL A 191 40.79 -9.84 -10.41
C VAL A 191 42.07 -9.93 -11.25
N MET A 192 41.99 -9.43 -12.48
CA MET A 192 43.13 -9.24 -13.36
C MET A 192 43.22 -7.78 -13.82
N THR A 193 44.40 -7.19 -13.73
CA THR A 193 44.66 -5.80 -14.18
C THR A 193 45.72 -5.83 -15.27
N VAL A 194 45.46 -5.19 -16.41
CA VAL A 194 46.42 -5.00 -17.50
C VAL A 194 46.62 -3.51 -17.71
N SER A 195 47.82 -3.00 -17.43
CA SER A 195 48.07 -1.57 -17.47
C SER A 195 49.47 -1.22 -17.97
N GLY A 196 49.59 0.00 -18.47
CA GLY A 196 50.87 0.59 -18.85
C GLY A 196 51.42 0.08 -20.17
N SER A 197 52.49 0.76 -20.57
CA SER A 197 53.28 0.45 -21.75
C SER A 197 54.75 0.73 -21.43
N ILE A 198 55.67 0.08 -22.13
CA ILE A 198 57.09 0.39 -22.00
C ILE A 198 57.36 1.69 -22.78
N PRO A 199 57.81 2.78 -22.13
CA PRO A 199 58.18 4.01 -22.83
C PRO A 199 59.25 3.72 -23.87
N ASP A 200 59.04 4.11 -25.13
CA ASP A 200 60.04 3.94 -26.18
C ASP A 200 61.29 4.80 -25.87
N PRO A 201 62.45 4.19 -25.57
CA PRO A 201 63.68 4.95 -25.34
C PRO A 201 64.19 5.67 -26.61
N PHE A 202 63.59 5.38 -27.78
CA PHE A 202 63.97 5.88 -29.10
C PHE A 202 62.85 6.63 -29.85
N ALA A 203 61.86 7.21 -29.14
CA ALA A 203 60.67 7.88 -29.70
C ALA A 203 60.90 8.98 -30.77
N ASN A 204 62.17 9.31 -31.09
CA ASN A 204 62.59 10.27 -32.11
C ASN A 204 63.27 9.65 -33.35
N VAL A 205 63.26 8.32 -33.53
CA VAL A 205 63.85 7.66 -34.71
C VAL A 205 62.78 7.35 -35.77
N PRO A 206 62.82 7.97 -36.97
CA PRO A 206 61.83 7.71 -38.02
C PRO A 206 61.90 6.25 -38.52
N GLY A 207 60.80 5.50 -38.36
CA GLY A 207 60.62 4.16 -38.91
C GLY A 207 60.79 2.97 -37.95
N GLN A 208 60.98 3.21 -36.64
CA GLN A 208 60.93 2.16 -35.61
C GLN A 208 59.49 1.96 -35.08
N PRO A 209 59.05 0.71 -34.78
CA PRO A 209 57.73 0.44 -34.21
C PRO A 209 57.60 1.07 -32.81
N ALA A 210 56.44 1.67 -32.54
CA ALA A 210 56.11 2.37 -31.32
C ALA A 210 55.73 1.37 -30.19
N VAL A 211 56.28 1.60 -28.99
CA VAL A 211 55.79 1.21 -27.65
C VAL A 211 55.31 -0.24 -27.47
N ASP A 212 55.99 -1.03 -26.64
CA ASP A 212 55.50 -2.35 -26.22
C ASP A 212 54.46 -2.22 -25.10
N ALA A 213 53.19 -2.21 -25.49
CA ALA A 213 52.05 -2.28 -24.58
C ALA A 213 52.08 -3.56 -23.72
N SER A 214 51.56 -3.47 -22.49
CA SER A 214 51.12 -4.66 -21.75
C SER A 214 49.98 -5.33 -22.51
N MET A 215 50.02 -6.66 -22.65
CA MET A 215 49.09 -7.41 -23.48
C MET A 215 48.42 -8.58 -22.75
N ALA A 216 47.14 -8.80 -23.00
CA ALA A 216 46.48 -10.07 -22.69
C ALA A 216 45.73 -10.63 -23.89
N THR A 217 45.88 -11.91 -24.18
CA THR A 217 45.22 -12.56 -25.33
C THR A 217 44.48 -13.83 -24.91
N GLY A 218 43.23 -13.98 -25.38
CA GLY A 218 42.44 -15.19 -25.13
C GLY A 218 41.97 -15.34 -23.69
N THR A 219 41.90 -14.25 -22.92
CA THR A 219 41.45 -14.29 -21.53
C THR A 219 39.97 -14.65 -21.43
N ILE A 220 39.64 -15.61 -20.56
CA ILE A 220 38.25 -15.92 -20.18
C ILE A 220 37.98 -15.27 -18.83
N VAL A 221 36.89 -14.52 -18.73
CA VAL A 221 36.44 -13.90 -17.47
C VAL A 221 35.08 -14.48 -17.11
N GLU A 222 35.00 -15.10 -15.94
CA GLU A 222 33.82 -15.83 -15.47
C GLU A 222 33.65 -15.82 -13.94
N GLY A 223 32.51 -16.29 -13.45
CA GLY A 223 32.27 -16.46 -12.02
C GLY A 223 32.32 -15.15 -11.23
N PHE A 224 31.78 -14.06 -11.80
CA PHE A 224 31.92 -12.70 -11.27
C PHE A 224 33.35 -12.12 -11.28
N GLY A 225 34.27 -12.75 -12.03
CA GLY A 225 35.63 -12.26 -12.22
C GLY A 225 35.67 -10.89 -12.93
N THR A 226 36.73 -10.13 -12.66
CA THR A 226 36.92 -8.79 -13.25
C THR A 226 38.26 -8.68 -13.96
N LEU A 227 38.25 -8.20 -15.19
CA LEU A 227 39.44 -7.78 -15.95
C LEU A 227 39.39 -6.27 -16.16
N THR A 228 40.42 -5.55 -15.72
CA THR A 228 40.56 -4.10 -15.94
C THR A 228 41.71 -3.80 -16.91
N VAL A 229 41.48 -2.92 -17.88
CA VAL A 229 42.44 -2.55 -18.93
C VAL A 229 42.59 -1.03 -18.99
N SER A 230 43.80 -0.51 -18.82
CA SER A 230 44.06 0.94 -18.74
C SER A 230 45.34 1.38 -19.48
N ASP A 231 45.54 2.69 -19.60
CA ASP A 231 46.69 3.41 -20.20
C ASP A 231 47.66 2.60 -21.07
N GLY A 232 47.39 2.56 -22.38
CA GLY A 232 48.28 1.96 -23.38
C GLY A 232 48.23 0.43 -23.46
N ALA A 233 47.52 -0.25 -22.56
CA ALA A 233 47.36 -1.70 -22.59
C ALA A 233 46.37 -2.18 -23.67
N VAL A 234 46.59 -3.40 -24.16
CA VAL A 234 45.76 -4.03 -25.19
C VAL A 234 45.31 -5.42 -24.75
N VAL A 235 44.01 -5.68 -24.83
CA VAL A 235 43.46 -7.04 -24.70
C VAL A 235 42.79 -7.49 -26.00
N SER A 236 43.00 -8.76 -26.37
CA SER A 236 42.49 -9.32 -27.61
C SER A 236 41.85 -10.68 -27.42
N GLY A 237 40.67 -10.89 -28.02
CA GLY A 237 39.98 -12.18 -27.99
C GLY A 237 39.47 -12.56 -26.59
N THR A 238 39.15 -11.57 -25.76
CA THR A 238 38.58 -11.80 -24.43
C THR A 238 37.18 -12.41 -24.54
N ILE A 239 36.85 -13.37 -23.69
CA ILE A 239 35.50 -13.97 -23.60
C ILE A 239 34.92 -13.67 -22.22
N LEU A 240 33.74 -13.04 -22.19
CA LEU A 240 32.99 -12.74 -20.96
C LEU A 240 31.79 -13.69 -20.86
N GLN A 241 31.70 -14.45 -19.77
CA GLN A 241 30.62 -15.41 -19.51
C GLN A 241 30.34 -15.52 -18.02
N ASN A 242 29.23 -16.15 -17.61
CA ASN A 242 28.89 -16.39 -16.19
C ASN A 242 29.13 -15.17 -15.28
N PHE A 243 28.59 -14.01 -15.66
CA PHE A 243 28.69 -12.71 -14.99
C PHE A 243 30.09 -12.10 -14.90
N GLY A 244 31.03 -12.52 -15.77
CA GLY A 244 32.35 -11.90 -15.89
C GLY A 244 32.31 -10.47 -16.44
N THR A 245 33.19 -9.61 -15.93
CA THR A 245 33.23 -8.18 -16.27
C THR A 245 34.57 -7.76 -16.87
N LEU A 246 34.54 -6.95 -17.92
CA LEU A 246 35.70 -6.28 -18.50
C LEU A 246 35.52 -4.76 -18.40
N ASN A 247 36.35 -4.10 -17.60
CA ASN A 247 36.43 -2.64 -17.51
C ASN A 247 37.56 -2.15 -18.43
N VAL A 248 37.23 -1.28 -19.39
CA VAL A 248 38.21 -0.61 -20.24
C VAL A 248 38.21 0.87 -19.87
N ASP A 249 39.29 1.28 -19.23
CA ASP A 249 39.49 2.65 -18.78
C ASP A 249 40.14 3.53 -19.86
N ALA A 250 40.30 4.82 -19.55
CA ALA A 250 40.92 5.79 -20.45
C ALA A 250 42.28 5.27 -20.98
N GLY A 251 42.47 5.29 -22.30
CA GLY A 251 43.70 4.84 -22.96
C GLY A 251 43.83 3.31 -23.12
N GLY A 252 42.93 2.51 -22.56
CA GLY A 252 42.88 1.05 -22.77
C GLY A 252 42.24 0.68 -24.11
N THR A 253 42.68 -0.45 -24.70
CA THR A 253 42.11 -1.00 -25.95
C THR A 253 41.67 -2.45 -25.79
N ALA A 254 40.42 -2.75 -26.15
CA ALA A 254 39.90 -4.11 -26.29
C ALA A 254 39.55 -4.42 -27.75
N THR A 255 39.96 -5.59 -28.26
CA THR A 255 39.64 -6.01 -29.64
C THR A 255 39.17 -7.46 -29.71
N GLY A 256 38.15 -7.73 -30.51
CA GLY A 256 37.63 -9.08 -30.71
C GLY A 256 36.99 -9.70 -29.46
N THR A 257 36.47 -8.89 -28.55
CA THR A 257 35.82 -9.39 -27.33
C THR A 257 34.48 -10.05 -27.67
N THR A 258 34.23 -11.23 -27.10
CA THR A 258 32.93 -11.91 -27.15
C THR A 258 32.24 -11.80 -25.79
N ILE A 259 31.07 -11.16 -25.75
CA ILE A 259 30.27 -10.96 -24.55
C ILE A 259 29.08 -11.93 -24.62
N ASN A 260 29.09 -12.97 -23.79
CA ASN A 260 27.95 -13.87 -23.60
C ASN A 260 27.15 -13.39 -22.39
N TYR A 261 26.96 -14.19 -21.35
CA TYR A 261 26.39 -13.77 -20.07
C TYR A 261 27.36 -12.89 -19.24
N GLY A 262 27.92 -11.83 -19.80
CA GLY A 262 28.88 -10.95 -19.13
C GLY A 262 28.71 -9.48 -19.53
N THR A 263 29.58 -8.61 -19.00
CA THR A 263 29.48 -7.16 -19.21
C THR A 263 30.82 -6.54 -19.58
N MET A 264 30.86 -5.72 -20.62
CA MET A 264 31.98 -4.82 -20.90
C MET A 264 31.57 -3.38 -20.56
N VAL A 265 32.41 -2.66 -19.82
CA VAL A 265 32.25 -1.23 -19.50
C VAL A 265 33.35 -0.43 -20.17
N LEU A 266 32.97 0.59 -20.96
CA LEU A 266 33.88 1.51 -21.62
C LEU A 266 33.80 2.89 -20.98
N SER A 267 34.89 3.31 -20.34
CA SER A 267 35.05 4.65 -19.76
C SER A 267 35.46 5.68 -20.83
N ALA A 268 35.35 6.97 -20.50
CA ALA A 268 35.75 8.06 -21.39
C ALA A 268 37.20 7.88 -21.90
N GLY A 269 37.40 7.90 -23.22
CA GLY A 269 38.71 7.70 -23.84
C GLY A 269 39.15 6.23 -24.02
N ALA A 270 38.31 5.25 -23.67
CA ALA A 270 38.53 3.84 -23.99
C ALA A 270 38.24 3.53 -25.47
N THR A 271 38.87 2.47 -25.99
CA THR A 271 38.61 1.95 -27.36
C THR A 271 38.20 0.48 -27.34
N ALA A 272 37.09 0.14 -27.99
CA ALA A 272 36.69 -1.23 -28.28
C ALA A 272 36.46 -1.45 -29.78
N THR A 273 36.93 -2.57 -30.32
CA THR A 273 36.71 -2.91 -31.75
C THR A 273 36.33 -4.37 -31.93
N ASN A 274 35.48 -4.64 -32.93
CA ASN A 274 35.08 -5.99 -33.32
C ASN A 274 34.45 -6.80 -32.17
N THR A 275 33.71 -6.14 -31.28
CA THR A 275 33.01 -6.77 -30.17
C THR A 275 31.79 -7.54 -30.67
N THR A 276 31.57 -8.78 -30.21
CA THR A 276 30.32 -9.51 -30.43
C THR A 276 29.55 -9.60 -29.13
N VAL A 277 28.31 -9.09 -29.09
CA VAL A 277 27.43 -9.13 -27.92
C VAL A 277 26.31 -10.13 -28.19
N ASN A 278 26.29 -11.22 -27.42
CA ASN A 278 25.32 -12.31 -27.52
C ASN A 278 24.19 -12.15 -26.51
N GLN A 279 23.26 -13.12 -26.49
CA GLN A 279 22.12 -13.11 -25.59
C GLN A 279 22.55 -12.91 -24.14
N TYR A 280 21.90 -11.98 -23.44
CA TYR A 280 22.20 -11.56 -22.06
C TYR A 280 23.56 -10.88 -21.85
N GLY A 281 24.27 -10.54 -22.93
CA GLY A 281 25.49 -9.75 -22.87
C GLY A 281 25.21 -8.26 -22.86
N GLY A 282 25.97 -7.52 -22.04
CA GLY A 282 25.89 -6.08 -21.90
C GLY A 282 27.14 -5.36 -22.39
N LEU A 283 26.97 -4.31 -23.20
CA LEU A 283 27.99 -3.30 -23.46
C LEU A 283 27.53 -1.97 -22.87
N ILE A 284 28.32 -1.40 -21.95
CA ILE A 284 28.09 -0.09 -21.33
C ILE A 284 29.09 0.91 -21.88
N VAL A 285 28.61 2.05 -22.35
CA VAL A 285 29.42 3.12 -22.95
C VAL A 285 29.23 4.43 -22.19
N LEU A 286 30.34 5.00 -21.73
CA LEU A 286 30.40 6.26 -20.97
C LEU A 286 31.34 7.26 -21.67
N GLY A 287 31.07 8.57 -21.50
CA GLY A 287 31.94 9.66 -21.93
C GLY A 287 32.38 9.63 -23.41
N ASN A 288 31.50 9.20 -24.32
CA ASN A 288 31.78 9.00 -25.75
C ASN A 288 32.99 8.07 -26.02
N ALA A 289 33.15 7.00 -25.24
CA ALA A 289 34.14 5.97 -25.55
C ALA A 289 33.94 5.43 -26.98
N HIS A 290 35.04 5.13 -27.67
CA HIS A 290 34.98 4.74 -29.07
C HIS A 290 34.77 3.23 -29.20
N PHE A 291 33.62 2.83 -29.75
CA PHE A 291 33.38 1.44 -30.14
C PHE A 291 33.04 1.34 -31.64
N SER A 292 33.56 0.33 -32.33
CA SER A 292 33.29 0.13 -33.77
C SER A 292 33.34 -1.34 -34.18
N GLY A 293 32.62 -1.69 -35.24
CA GLY A 293 32.52 -3.08 -35.69
C GLY A 293 31.79 -4.00 -34.71
N THR A 294 31.04 -3.44 -33.76
CA THR A 294 30.27 -4.21 -32.78
C THR A 294 29.07 -4.88 -33.44
N VAL A 295 28.86 -6.16 -33.15
CA VAL A 295 27.71 -6.94 -33.59
C VAL A 295 26.84 -7.25 -32.38
N PHE A 296 25.58 -6.78 -32.40
CA PHE A 296 24.58 -7.10 -31.39
C PHE A 296 23.65 -8.21 -31.90
N ASN A 297 23.66 -9.36 -31.23
CA ASN A 297 22.76 -10.48 -31.50
C ASN A 297 21.50 -10.41 -30.63
N ALA A 298 20.52 -11.26 -30.92
CA ALA A 298 19.22 -11.21 -30.25
C ALA A 298 19.32 -11.41 -28.73
N GLY A 299 18.60 -10.57 -27.98
CA GLY A 299 18.61 -10.56 -26.52
C GLY A 299 19.86 -9.93 -25.89
N SER A 300 20.69 -9.21 -26.65
CA SER A 300 21.80 -8.42 -26.12
C SER A 300 21.37 -7.01 -25.75
N THR A 301 22.20 -6.33 -24.94
CA THR A 301 21.92 -4.97 -24.43
C THR A 301 23.08 -4.03 -24.74
N LEU A 302 22.75 -2.84 -25.28
CA LEU A 302 23.60 -1.66 -25.30
C LEU A 302 23.10 -0.67 -24.25
N GLN A 303 23.97 -0.21 -23.36
CA GLN A 303 23.70 0.87 -22.42
C GLN A 303 24.57 2.08 -22.74
N ILE A 304 23.97 3.26 -22.85
CA ILE A 304 24.69 4.53 -23.02
C ILE A 304 24.40 5.43 -21.82
N GLY A 305 25.43 5.91 -21.13
CA GLY A 305 25.29 6.74 -19.95
C GLY A 305 26.01 8.08 -20.07
N ASP A 306 26.36 8.65 -18.91
CA ASP A 306 26.85 10.03 -18.79
C ASP A 306 27.92 10.40 -19.83
N GLY A 307 27.73 11.57 -20.43
CA GLY A 307 28.61 12.11 -21.46
C GLY A 307 28.57 11.40 -22.81
N THR A 308 27.73 10.39 -23.02
CA THR A 308 27.64 9.64 -24.29
C THR A 308 26.52 10.15 -25.18
N ILE A 309 26.84 10.44 -26.44
CA ILE A 309 25.89 10.82 -27.48
C ILE A 309 25.96 9.76 -28.58
N GLU A 310 24.94 8.92 -28.65
CA GLU A 310 24.82 7.93 -29.73
C GLU A 310 23.88 8.44 -30.82
N ASN A 311 24.37 8.48 -32.06
CA ASN A 311 23.70 9.14 -33.18
C ASN A 311 23.48 8.19 -34.36
N GLY A 312 22.21 7.87 -34.63
CA GLY A 312 21.80 7.04 -35.77
C GLY A 312 21.79 5.54 -35.49
N PHE A 313 21.82 5.13 -34.22
CA PHE A 313 21.77 3.72 -33.85
C PHE A 313 20.42 3.10 -34.22
N VAL A 314 20.46 1.92 -34.85
CA VAL A 314 19.26 1.16 -35.23
C VAL A 314 19.11 -0.02 -34.27
N VAL A 315 18.15 0.07 -33.36
CA VAL A 315 17.80 -1.02 -32.45
C VAL A 315 16.98 -2.05 -33.22
N ALA A 316 17.51 -3.25 -33.43
CA ALA A 316 16.91 -4.31 -34.23
C ALA A 316 17.13 -5.70 -33.62
N ASN A 317 16.56 -6.75 -34.21
CA ASN A 317 16.83 -8.15 -33.84
C ASN A 317 16.61 -8.48 -32.35
N SER A 318 15.63 -7.86 -31.68
CA SER A 318 15.42 -8.05 -30.24
C SER A 318 16.60 -7.62 -29.35
N VAL A 319 17.33 -6.60 -29.79
CA VAL A 319 18.30 -5.86 -28.97
C VAL A 319 17.55 -4.86 -28.08
N THR A 320 18.10 -4.65 -26.88
CA THR A 320 17.69 -3.56 -25.98
C THR A 320 18.71 -2.42 -26.03
N LEU A 321 18.24 -1.19 -26.25
CA LEU A 321 19.01 0.03 -26.00
C LEU A 321 18.50 0.67 -24.71
N ALA A 322 19.34 0.74 -23.67
CA ALA A 322 19.05 1.50 -22.46
C ALA A 322 19.83 2.82 -22.48
N VAL A 323 19.12 3.93 -22.31
CA VAL A 323 19.70 5.27 -22.18
C VAL A 323 19.65 5.62 -20.70
N LEU A 324 20.81 5.59 -20.06
CA LEU A 324 21.01 5.87 -18.64
C LEU A 324 21.12 7.38 -18.40
N ASP A 325 21.30 7.78 -17.14
CA ASP A 325 21.53 9.18 -16.75
C ASP A 325 22.67 9.84 -17.53
N GLY A 326 22.42 11.05 -18.03
CA GLY A 326 23.33 11.83 -18.87
C GLY A 326 23.54 11.30 -20.30
N GLY A 327 22.95 10.14 -20.67
CA GLY A 327 23.03 9.57 -22.01
C GLY A 327 22.11 10.26 -23.02
N VAL A 328 22.57 10.39 -24.28
CA VAL A 328 21.80 11.03 -25.36
C VAL A 328 21.67 10.08 -26.55
N ALA A 329 20.44 9.68 -26.88
CA ALA A 329 20.11 8.94 -28.11
C ALA A 329 19.51 9.88 -29.15
N LYS A 330 20.13 9.95 -30.34
CA LYS A 330 19.72 10.86 -31.42
C LYS A 330 19.51 10.10 -32.73
N ASN A 331 18.45 10.46 -33.46
CA ASN A 331 18.11 9.85 -34.75
C ASN A 331 17.98 8.31 -34.67
N THR A 332 17.59 7.79 -33.50
CA THR A 332 17.50 6.35 -33.23
C THR A 332 16.28 5.75 -33.92
N VAL A 333 16.41 4.55 -34.48
CA VAL A 333 15.30 3.79 -35.05
C VAL A 333 15.11 2.51 -34.25
N VAL A 334 13.93 2.33 -33.64
CA VAL A 334 13.58 1.12 -32.89
C VAL A 334 12.69 0.25 -33.78
N SER A 335 13.22 -0.90 -34.17
CA SER A 335 12.58 -1.83 -35.12
C SER A 335 11.64 -2.81 -34.40
N ALA A 336 10.90 -3.60 -35.17
CA ALA A 336 10.03 -4.64 -34.63
C ALA A 336 10.79 -5.63 -33.71
N GLY A 337 10.22 -5.89 -32.53
CA GLY A 337 10.77 -6.80 -31.52
C GLY A 337 11.93 -6.24 -30.69
N ALA A 338 12.40 -5.02 -30.99
CA ALA A 338 13.44 -4.32 -30.22
C ALA A 338 12.84 -3.44 -29.11
N THR A 339 13.67 -3.14 -28.11
CA THR A 339 13.27 -2.36 -26.94
C THR A 339 14.18 -1.14 -26.77
N LEU A 340 13.60 0.02 -26.50
CA LEU A 340 14.31 1.18 -25.98
C LEU A 340 13.84 1.46 -24.56
N ILE A 341 14.78 1.67 -23.64
CA ILE A 341 14.54 2.04 -22.24
C ILE A 341 15.15 3.42 -22.01
N ALA A 342 14.40 4.34 -21.41
CA ALA A 342 14.89 5.65 -20.99
C ALA A 342 14.78 5.80 -19.47
N GLU A 343 15.91 6.06 -18.82
CA GLU A 343 16.00 6.25 -17.37
C GLU A 343 16.11 7.74 -17.01
N THR A 344 16.10 8.05 -15.71
CA THR A 344 16.25 9.42 -15.20
C THR A 344 17.46 10.11 -15.85
N GLY A 345 17.26 11.32 -16.39
CA GLY A 345 18.31 12.13 -17.00
C GLY A 345 18.70 11.77 -18.44
N ALA A 346 18.11 10.71 -19.02
CA ALA A 346 18.25 10.40 -20.43
C ALA A 346 17.73 11.52 -21.34
N THR A 347 18.30 11.65 -22.54
CA THR A 347 17.78 12.55 -23.58
C THR A 347 17.52 11.78 -24.87
N LEU A 348 16.26 11.72 -25.30
CA LEU A 348 15.87 11.16 -26.58
C LEU A 348 15.57 12.29 -27.59
N SER A 349 16.09 12.18 -28.81
CA SER A 349 15.81 13.17 -29.85
C SER A 349 15.68 12.54 -31.24
N ASN A 350 14.57 12.87 -31.92
CA ASN A 350 14.25 12.33 -33.24
C ASN A 350 14.26 10.78 -33.29
N THR A 351 13.74 10.15 -32.24
CA THR A 351 13.61 8.69 -32.15
C THR A 351 12.37 8.23 -32.91
N THR A 352 12.52 7.22 -33.77
CA THR A 352 11.43 6.64 -34.57
C THR A 352 11.14 5.22 -34.09
N PHE A 353 9.89 4.94 -33.71
CA PHE A 353 9.43 3.61 -33.34
C PHE A 353 8.64 2.98 -34.49
N GLN A 354 9.01 1.77 -34.90
CA GLN A 354 8.30 0.99 -35.92
C GLN A 354 7.24 0.08 -35.27
N SER A 355 6.28 -0.41 -36.07
CA SER A 355 5.30 -1.41 -35.62
C SER A 355 6.01 -2.64 -35.06
N GLY A 356 5.66 -3.05 -33.84
CA GLY A 356 6.27 -4.13 -33.08
C GLY A 356 7.40 -3.69 -32.14
N ALA A 357 7.76 -2.41 -32.10
CA ALA A 357 8.75 -1.88 -31.17
C ALA A 357 8.17 -1.67 -29.77
N THR A 358 9.02 -1.79 -28.75
CA THR A 358 8.69 -1.46 -27.36
C THR A 358 9.47 -0.22 -26.90
N PHE A 359 8.77 0.72 -26.28
CA PHE A 359 9.37 1.85 -25.55
C PHE A 359 9.05 1.71 -24.07
N ILE A 360 10.07 1.79 -23.21
CA ILE A 360 9.94 1.75 -21.76
C ILE A 360 10.43 3.08 -21.19
N VAL A 361 9.59 3.74 -20.40
CA VAL A 361 9.91 4.91 -19.59
C VAL A 361 10.10 4.45 -18.16
N ASP A 362 11.35 4.46 -17.69
CA ASP A 362 11.69 3.97 -16.36
C ASP A 362 11.47 5.02 -15.26
N TYR A 363 11.64 4.63 -14.00
CA TYR A 363 11.43 5.50 -12.84
C TYR A 363 12.26 6.79 -12.94
N GLY A 364 11.58 7.91 -12.66
CA GLY A 364 12.14 9.26 -12.68
C GLY A 364 12.38 9.88 -14.07
N TYR A 365 12.19 9.13 -15.16
CA TYR A 365 12.09 9.72 -16.50
C TYR A 365 10.68 10.24 -16.78
N THR A 366 10.60 11.40 -17.45
CA THR A 366 9.34 12.00 -17.90
C THR A 366 9.34 12.10 -19.41
N GLU A 367 8.48 11.32 -20.07
CA GLU A 367 8.24 11.45 -21.50
C GLU A 367 7.13 12.47 -21.78
N ASN A 368 7.30 13.30 -22.80
CA ASN A 368 6.35 14.35 -23.16
C ASN A 368 6.03 14.36 -24.65
N GLY A 369 4.74 14.18 -24.98
CA GLY A 369 4.23 14.30 -26.34
C GLY A 369 4.44 13.05 -27.22
N PHE A 370 4.63 11.88 -26.61
CA PHE A 370 4.85 10.65 -27.36
C PHE A 370 3.59 10.19 -28.09
N THR A 371 3.73 9.76 -29.35
CA THR A 371 2.63 9.18 -30.13
C THR A 371 2.80 7.66 -30.23
N VAL A 372 1.94 6.93 -29.54
CA VAL A 372 1.89 5.46 -29.60
C VAL A 372 1.16 5.04 -30.87
N SER A 373 1.94 4.68 -31.89
CA SER A 373 1.43 4.29 -33.22
C SER A 373 1.06 2.80 -33.28
N ASN A 374 0.42 2.37 -34.39
CA ASN A 374 0.03 0.98 -34.60
C ASN A 374 1.18 -0.02 -34.36
N GLY A 375 0.94 -1.00 -33.49
CA GLY A 375 1.88 -2.05 -33.13
C GLY A 375 3.00 -1.60 -32.18
N VAL A 376 3.05 -0.33 -31.77
CA VAL A 376 4.00 0.15 -30.76
C VAL A 376 3.43 -0.14 -29.37
N LEU A 377 4.26 -0.74 -28.52
CA LEU A 377 3.98 -0.94 -27.11
C LEU A 377 4.74 0.10 -26.28
N PHE A 378 4.01 0.93 -25.55
CA PHE A 378 4.57 1.94 -24.67
C PHE A 378 4.35 1.56 -23.21
N LYS A 379 5.40 1.25 -22.46
CA LYS A 379 5.33 0.90 -21.04
C LYS A 379 5.87 2.05 -20.21
N VAL A 380 5.09 2.51 -19.25
CA VAL A 380 5.44 3.65 -18.41
C VAL A 380 5.54 3.17 -16.97
N PHE A 381 6.73 3.26 -16.40
CA PHE A 381 7.02 3.04 -14.98
C PHE A 381 7.33 4.37 -14.28
N GLY A 382 7.86 5.36 -15.02
CA GLY A 382 8.00 6.75 -14.60
C GLY A 382 6.76 7.60 -14.87
N THR A 383 6.94 8.67 -15.65
CA THR A 383 5.87 9.65 -15.97
C THR A 383 5.71 9.80 -17.48
N ALA A 384 4.47 9.82 -17.97
CA ALA A 384 4.13 10.19 -19.34
C ALA A 384 3.16 11.37 -19.36
N THR A 385 3.40 12.33 -20.26
CA THR A 385 2.54 13.52 -20.40
C THR A 385 2.22 13.78 -21.86
N ASN A 386 1.00 14.25 -22.14
CA ASN A 386 0.55 14.60 -23.49
C ASN A 386 0.67 13.43 -24.50
N THR A 387 0.52 12.19 -24.03
CA THR A 387 0.59 10.99 -24.87
C THR A 387 -0.59 10.97 -25.86
N THR A 388 -0.35 10.62 -27.12
CA THR A 388 -1.41 10.30 -28.08
C THR A 388 -1.35 8.84 -28.47
N ILE A 389 -2.39 8.07 -28.17
CA ILE A 389 -2.49 6.65 -28.52
C ILE A 389 -3.34 6.49 -29.77
N SER A 390 -2.72 6.12 -30.88
CA SER A 390 -3.41 5.90 -32.16
C SER A 390 -3.95 4.47 -32.27
N ALA A 391 -4.82 4.22 -33.26
CA ALA A 391 -5.35 2.88 -33.53
C ALA A 391 -4.25 1.80 -33.63
N GLY A 392 -4.39 0.75 -32.82
CA GLY A 392 -3.43 -0.36 -32.71
C GLY A 392 -2.19 -0.08 -31.85
N GLY A 393 -2.05 1.12 -31.28
CA GLY A 393 -1.05 1.43 -30.26
C GLY A 393 -1.56 1.09 -28.86
N LYS A 394 -0.65 0.71 -27.95
CA LYS A 394 -0.98 0.37 -26.56
C LYS A 394 -0.03 1.03 -25.56
N GLU A 395 -0.59 1.77 -24.60
CA GLU A 395 0.10 2.29 -23.41
C GLU A 395 -0.22 1.40 -22.20
N ILE A 396 0.79 1.03 -21.41
CA ILE A 396 0.64 0.31 -20.15
C ILE A 396 1.31 1.12 -19.05
N LEU A 397 0.56 1.45 -18.00
CA LEU A 397 1.06 2.15 -16.82
C LEU A 397 1.30 1.17 -15.67
N GLY A 398 2.50 1.25 -15.09
CA GLY A 398 2.91 0.47 -13.93
C GLY A 398 3.44 -0.92 -14.27
N ASN A 399 4.05 -1.56 -13.26
CA ASN A 399 4.48 -2.95 -13.31
C ASN A 399 4.51 -3.57 -11.92
N PHE A 400 3.69 -4.59 -11.70
CA PHE A 400 3.54 -5.42 -10.50
C PHE A 400 3.40 -4.67 -9.17
N ASP A 401 4.32 -3.79 -8.75
CA ASP A 401 4.40 -3.21 -7.39
C ASP A 401 4.63 -1.70 -7.29
N LEU A 402 4.96 -1.01 -8.37
CA LEU A 402 5.29 0.41 -8.34
C LEU A 402 4.40 1.19 -9.31
N GLY A 403 3.86 2.31 -8.81
CA GLY A 403 2.91 3.14 -9.53
C GLY A 403 3.56 4.03 -10.59
N ALA A 404 2.95 4.11 -11.76
CA ALA A 404 3.31 5.07 -12.81
C ALA A 404 2.29 6.20 -12.91
N THR A 405 2.66 7.31 -13.56
CA THR A 405 1.73 8.42 -13.81
C THR A 405 1.62 8.75 -15.29
N ALA A 406 0.39 8.96 -15.75
CA ALA A 406 0.09 9.52 -17.07
C ALA A 406 -0.84 10.72 -16.93
N SER A 407 -0.59 11.78 -17.70
CA SER A 407 -1.50 12.93 -17.75
C SER A 407 -1.72 13.45 -19.16
N ASN A 408 -2.94 13.94 -19.41
CA ASN A 408 -3.35 14.50 -20.70
C ASN A 408 -3.21 13.49 -21.86
N THR A 409 -3.49 12.22 -21.61
CA THR A 409 -3.47 11.18 -22.64
C THR A 409 -4.69 11.32 -23.56
N VAL A 410 -4.49 11.23 -24.88
CA VAL A 410 -5.56 11.21 -25.89
C VAL A 410 -5.57 9.85 -26.60
N ILE A 411 -6.64 9.09 -26.47
CA ILE A 411 -6.82 7.75 -27.06
C ILE A 411 -7.70 7.85 -28.32
N ASN A 412 -7.11 7.68 -29.49
CA ASN A 412 -7.74 7.75 -30.81
C ASN A 412 -7.74 6.37 -31.50
N GLY A 413 -8.49 5.41 -30.94
CA GLY A 413 -8.60 4.05 -31.46
C GLY A 413 -7.63 3.03 -30.84
N GLY A 414 -6.74 3.47 -29.95
CA GLY A 414 -5.78 2.61 -29.24
C GLY A 414 -6.24 2.21 -27.84
N GLU A 415 -5.31 1.73 -27.03
CA GLU A 415 -5.58 1.20 -25.69
C GLU A 415 -4.65 1.79 -24.64
N GLN A 416 -5.19 2.16 -23.48
CA GLN A 416 -4.44 2.47 -22.26
C GLN A 416 -4.83 1.51 -21.15
N ASP A 417 -3.86 0.76 -20.62
CA ASP A 417 -4.02 -0.07 -19.42
C ASP A 417 -3.42 0.66 -18.22
N VAL A 418 -4.25 0.98 -17.23
CA VAL A 418 -3.85 1.60 -15.96
C VAL A 418 -3.75 0.49 -14.92
N GLY A 419 -2.52 0.03 -14.65
CA GLY A 419 -2.23 -1.04 -13.72
C GLY A 419 -2.15 -0.62 -12.25
N LEU A 420 -1.74 -1.55 -11.39
CA LEU A 420 -1.64 -1.37 -9.94
C LEU A 420 -0.79 -0.15 -9.57
N SER A 421 -1.24 0.55 -8.53
CA SER A 421 -0.67 1.79 -7.98
C SER A 421 -0.51 2.93 -8.98
N SER A 422 -0.98 2.78 -10.22
CA SER A 422 -0.77 3.75 -11.29
C SER A 422 -1.93 4.74 -11.39
N THR A 423 -1.64 5.96 -11.83
CA THR A 423 -2.62 7.03 -11.98
C THR A 423 -2.64 7.59 -13.40
N ALA A 424 -3.82 7.66 -14.01
CA ALA A 424 -4.05 8.33 -15.29
C ALA A 424 -5.01 9.52 -15.11
N SER A 425 -4.53 10.75 -15.31
CA SER A 425 -5.32 11.97 -15.12
C SER A 425 -5.62 12.66 -16.45
N TYR A 426 -6.82 13.24 -16.58
CA TYR A 426 -7.22 14.02 -17.75
C TYR A 426 -7.13 13.23 -19.08
N THR A 427 -7.51 11.96 -19.04
CA THR A 427 -7.51 11.11 -20.25
C THR A 427 -8.73 11.42 -21.13
N THR A 428 -8.53 11.62 -22.43
CA THR A 428 -9.64 11.77 -23.40
C THR A 428 -9.68 10.54 -24.31
N ILE A 429 -10.80 9.82 -24.30
CA ILE A 429 -11.03 8.62 -25.10
C ILE A 429 -11.98 8.95 -26.25
N ASN A 430 -11.53 8.73 -27.48
CA ASN A 430 -12.28 8.96 -28.72
C ASN A 430 -12.62 7.64 -29.42
N MET A 431 -13.35 7.71 -30.52
CA MET A 431 -13.90 6.56 -31.26
C MET A 431 -12.90 5.40 -31.42
N GLY A 432 -13.30 4.22 -30.94
CA GLY A 432 -12.53 2.98 -30.94
C GLY A 432 -11.43 2.90 -29.87
N GLY A 433 -11.26 3.95 -29.06
CA GLY A 433 -10.32 3.98 -27.95
C GLY A 433 -10.87 3.30 -26.72
N ILE A 434 -10.00 2.63 -25.97
CA ILE A 434 -10.33 1.92 -24.74
C ILE A 434 -9.35 2.34 -23.64
N GLN A 435 -9.86 2.67 -22.46
CA GLN A 435 -9.07 2.74 -21.24
C GLN A 435 -9.51 1.61 -20.31
N ARG A 436 -8.56 0.78 -19.87
CA ARG A 436 -8.78 -0.25 -18.85
C ARG A 436 -8.14 0.19 -17.55
N VAL A 437 -8.91 0.21 -16.47
CA VAL A 437 -8.43 0.57 -15.13
C VAL A 437 -8.55 -0.66 -14.24
N ALA A 438 -7.41 -1.26 -13.91
CA ALA A 438 -7.34 -2.57 -13.25
C ALA A 438 -6.81 -2.47 -11.80
N GLY A 439 -7.25 -3.39 -10.94
CA GLY A 439 -6.81 -3.59 -9.57
C GLY A 439 -6.58 -5.08 -9.24
N ILE A 440 -6.08 -5.37 -8.04
CA ILE A 440 -6.16 -6.71 -7.44
C ILE A 440 -6.72 -6.53 -6.03
N TYR A 441 -7.89 -7.11 -5.78
CA TYR A 441 -8.47 -7.19 -4.43
C TYR A 441 -7.95 -8.46 -3.74
N LEU A 442 -6.65 -8.50 -3.44
CA LEU A 442 -6.05 -9.56 -2.61
C LEU A 442 -5.16 -8.91 -1.55
N HIS A 443 -5.25 -9.47 -0.36
CA HIS A 443 -4.94 -8.87 0.93
C HIS A 443 -3.49 -8.41 1.19
N ASP A 444 -2.57 -8.54 0.23
CA ASP A 444 -1.13 -8.25 0.41
C ASP A 444 -0.46 -7.64 -0.85
N ALA A 445 -1.22 -6.98 -1.73
CA ALA A 445 -0.75 -6.51 -3.04
C ALA A 445 -0.93 -4.97 -3.21
N PRO A 446 -0.23 -4.35 -4.17
CA PRO A 446 -0.20 -2.90 -4.39
C PRO A 446 -1.59 -2.38 -4.79
N GLY A 447 -1.89 -1.13 -4.41
CA GLY A 447 -3.23 -0.52 -4.51
C GLY A 447 -3.82 -0.53 -5.93
N PRO A 448 -5.14 -0.32 -6.08
CA PRO A 448 -5.80 -0.37 -7.38
C PRO A 448 -5.28 0.73 -8.33
N GLY A 449 -5.32 0.46 -9.64
CA GLY A 449 -5.13 1.48 -10.66
C GLY A 449 -6.22 2.55 -10.56
N ARG A 450 -5.83 3.81 -10.82
CA ARG A 450 -6.69 4.98 -10.65
C ARG A 450 -6.75 5.82 -11.91
N ALA A 451 -7.96 6.24 -12.33
CA ALA A 451 -8.11 7.27 -13.36
C ALA A 451 -8.94 8.45 -12.83
N ASP A 452 -8.53 9.68 -13.15
CA ASP A 452 -9.28 10.88 -12.80
C ASP A 452 -9.54 11.78 -14.01
N HIS A 453 -10.68 12.47 -14.00
CA HIS A 453 -11.09 13.41 -15.05
C HIS A 453 -11.06 12.81 -16.46
N THR A 454 -11.47 11.55 -16.60
CA THR A 454 -11.52 10.89 -17.92
C THR A 454 -12.73 11.39 -18.70
N ILE A 455 -12.56 11.69 -19.99
CA ILE A 455 -13.64 12.06 -20.92
C ILE A 455 -13.85 10.91 -21.90
N VAL A 456 -15.04 10.32 -21.93
CA VAL A 456 -15.40 9.19 -22.81
C VAL A 456 -16.34 9.69 -23.91
N ASN A 457 -15.88 9.71 -25.16
CA ASN A 457 -16.64 10.23 -26.30
C ASN A 457 -17.31 9.11 -27.13
N ASN A 458 -18.00 9.50 -28.21
CA ASN A 458 -18.76 8.60 -29.07
C ASN A 458 -17.94 7.40 -29.58
N GLY A 459 -18.41 6.19 -29.28
CA GLY A 459 -17.76 4.93 -29.67
C GLY A 459 -16.48 4.63 -28.88
N ALA A 460 -16.28 5.28 -27.74
CA ALA A 460 -15.17 5.05 -26.81
C ALA A 460 -15.66 4.33 -25.54
N GLU A 461 -14.74 3.63 -24.88
CA GLU A 461 -15.04 2.78 -23.72
C GLU A 461 -14.04 3.01 -22.58
N GLN A 462 -14.56 3.15 -21.36
CA GLN A 462 -13.77 3.08 -20.12
C GLN A 462 -14.21 1.84 -19.35
N ASP A 463 -13.34 0.84 -19.28
CA ASP A 463 -13.55 -0.39 -18.53
C ASP A 463 -12.85 -0.30 -17.17
N VAL A 464 -13.61 -0.39 -16.09
CA VAL A 464 -13.13 -0.29 -14.72
C VAL A 464 -13.32 -1.64 -14.04
N ASP A 465 -12.24 -2.41 -13.95
CA ASP A 465 -12.22 -3.77 -13.43
C ASP A 465 -11.40 -3.79 -12.14
N THR A 466 -12.04 -3.88 -10.96
CA THR A 466 -11.38 -3.70 -9.63
C THR A 466 -10.64 -2.37 -9.42
N GLY A 467 -10.64 -1.46 -10.41
CA GLY A 467 -9.99 -0.15 -10.37
C GLY A 467 -10.86 0.96 -9.80
N ILE A 468 -10.28 2.15 -9.66
CA ILE A 468 -10.96 3.35 -9.13
C ILE A 468 -10.97 4.46 -10.18
N VAL A 469 -12.14 5.02 -10.48
CA VAL A 469 -12.26 6.20 -11.32
C VAL A 469 -13.00 7.35 -10.63
N THR A 470 -12.54 8.57 -10.84
CA THR A 470 -13.16 9.78 -10.26
C THR A 470 -13.38 10.86 -11.30
N SER A 471 -14.52 11.55 -11.23
CA SER A 471 -14.82 12.70 -12.10
C SER A 471 -14.83 12.37 -13.60
N THR A 472 -15.25 11.15 -13.97
CA THR A 472 -15.42 10.79 -15.40
C THR A 472 -16.56 11.60 -16.02
N THR A 473 -16.39 12.05 -17.26
CA THR A 473 -17.46 12.62 -18.10
C THR A 473 -17.77 11.66 -19.25
N VAL A 474 -19.00 11.18 -19.34
CA VAL A 474 -19.45 10.29 -20.41
C VAL A 474 -20.35 11.06 -21.36
N ASN A 475 -19.87 11.29 -22.59
CA ASN A 475 -20.58 12.01 -23.64
C ASN A 475 -21.44 11.07 -24.50
N ALA A 476 -22.21 11.64 -25.43
CA ALA A 476 -23.06 10.91 -26.36
C ALA A 476 -22.31 9.76 -27.07
N GLY A 477 -22.80 8.53 -26.90
CA GLY A 477 -22.23 7.31 -27.46
C GLY A 477 -20.98 6.78 -26.76
N GLY A 478 -20.53 7.41 -25.67
CA GLY A 478 -19.49 6.90 -24.79
C GLY A 478 -20.07 5.93 -23.76
N VAL A 479 -19.28 4.94 -23.36
CA VAL A 479 -19.69 3.90 -22.41
C VAL A 479 -18.67 3.77 -21.28
N GLN A 480 -19.14 3.77 -20.05
CA GLN A 480 -18.35 3.42 -18.87
C GLN A 480 -18.88 2.10 -18.29
N ASN A 481 -18.03 1.08 -18.21
CA ASN A 481 -18.36 -0.21 -17.62
C ASN A 481 -17.62 -0.39 -16.30
N LEU A 482 -18.31 -0.82 -15.26
CA LEU A 482 -17.71 -1.21 -13.98
C LEU A 482 -18.00 -2.69 -13.73
N THR A 483 -16.94 -3.46 -13.57
CA THR A 483 -16.97 -4.91 -13.35
C THR A 483 -16.08 -5.33 -12.18
N ASN A 484 -16.35 -6.50 -11.60
CA ASN A 484 -15.54 -7.15 -10.56
C ASN A 484 -15.12 -6.24 -9.40
N GLY A 485 -15.96 -5.30 -8.97
CA GLY A 485 -15.60 -4.38 -7.88
C GLY A 485 -14.97 -3.07 -8.33
N GLY A 486 -15.12 -2.71 -9.60
CA GLY A 486 -14.81 -1.37 -10.07
C GLY A 486 -15.60 -0.31 -9.31
N PHE A 487 -14.95 0.81 -9.00
CA PHE A 487 -15.55 1.93 -8.29
C PHE A 487 -15.47 3.20 -9.12
N ALA A 488 -16.61 3.89 -9.30
CA ALA A 488 -16.67 5.21 -9.91
C ALA A 488 -17.28 6.23 -8.95
N SER A 489 -16.66 7.40 -8.80
CA SER A 489 -17.22 8.51 -8.02
C SER A 489 -17.30 9.81 -8.81
N GLY A 490 -18.45 10.48 -8.73
CA GLY A 490 -18.66 11.78 -9.36
C GLY A 490 -18.71 11.72 -10.89
N THR A 491 -19.13 10.60 -11.48
CA THR A 491 -19.32 10.50 -12.93
C THR A 491 -20.46 11.41 -13.39
N ILE A 492 -20.25 12.20 -14.45
CA ILE A 492 -21.29 12.99 -15.13
C ILE A 492 -21.61 12.32 -16.47
N VAL A 493 -22.88 11.97 -16.68
CA VAL A 493 -23.36 11.33 -17.91
C VAL A 493 -24.25 12.30 -18.67
N HIS A 494 -23.78 12.74 -19.83
CA HIS A 494 -24.54 13.61 -20.72
C HIS A 494 -25.43 12.80 -21.67
N SER A 495 -26.34 13.49 -22.38
CA SER A 495 -27.31 12.88 -23.29
C SER A 495 -26.68 11.87 -24.25
N GLY A 496 -27.19 10.64 -24.26
CA GLY A 496 -26.71 9.52 -25.05
C GLY A 496 -25.47 8.80 -24.50
N GLY A 497 -24.95 9.19 -23.34
CA GLY A 497 -23.92 8.46 -22.61
C GLY A 497 -24.52 7.36 -21.72
N VAL A 498 -23.72 6.33 -21.42
CA VAL A 498 -24.17 5.15 -20.67
C VAL A 498 -23.15 4.76 -19.59
N ILE A 499 -23.65 4.46 -18.39
CA ILE A 499 -22.89 3.72 -17.35
C ILE A 499 -23.53 2.34 -17.16
N ASN A 500 -22.72 1.29 -17.16
CA ASN A 500 -23.11 -0.06 -16.78
C ASN A 500 -22.30 -0.49 -15.54
N ALA A 501 -22.97 -0.88 -14.46
CA ALA A 501 -22.30 -1.44 -13.27
C ALA A 501 -22.86 -2.82 -12.93
N SER A 502 -21.95 -3.79 -12.76
CA SER A 502 -22.30 -5.16 -12.38
C SER A 502 -21.32 -5.80 -11.42
N GLY A 503 -21.81 -6.68 -10.54
CA GLY A 503 -21.01 -7.52 -9.66
C GLY A 503 -20.83 -8.95 -10.18
N GLU A 504 -19.91 -9.70 -9.56
CA GLU A 504 -19.64 -11.11 -9.86
C GLU A 504 -19.46 -11.94 -8.57
N THR A 505 -19.66 -13.27 -8.67
CA THR A 505 -19.39 -14.23 -7.57
C THR A 505 -17.99 -14.82 -7.71
N LEU A 506 -17.19 -14.73 -6.65
CA LEU A 506 -15.93 -15.45 -6.57
C LEU A 506 -16.15 -16.85 -5.97
N TYR A 507 -15.86 -17.91 -6.73
CA TYR A 507 -15.86 -19.29 -6.21
C TYR A 507 -14.59 -19.58 -5.42
N HIS A 508 -14.75 -20.02 -4.17
CA HIS A 508 -13.66 -20.62 -3.37
C HIS A 508 -13.65 -22.16 -3.50
N SER A 509 -12.51 -22.75 -3.14
CA SER A 509 -12.22 -24.19 -3.15
C SER A 509 -13.36 -25.06 -2.59
N PRO A 510 -13.56 -26.30 -3.11
CA PRO A 510 -14.59 -27.20 -2.61
C PRO A 510 -14.41 -27.46 -1.11
N GLY A 511 -15.33 -26.94 -0.28
CA GLY A 511 -15.32 -27.11 1.18
C GLY A 511 -15.39 -25.82 2.02
N ALA A 512 -15.28 -24.62 1.41
CA ALA A 512 -15.47 -23.36 2.13
C ALA A 512 -16.97 -23.00 2.29
N PRO A 513 -17.43 -22.56 3.48
CA PRO A 513 -18.86 -22.34 3.77
C PRO A 513 -19.47 -21.04 3.21
N TYR A 514 -18.69 -20.15 2.57
CA TYR A 514 -19.21 -18.84 2.09
C TYR A 514 -18.66 -18.45 0.71
N SER A 515 -19.55 -18.03 -0.20
CA SER A 515 -19.22 -17.31 -1.44
C SER A 515 -19.13 -15.81 -1.18
N THR A 516 -18.07 -15.13 -1.60
CA THR A 516 -17.98 -13.66 -1.52
C THR A 516 -18.43 -13.06 -2.84
N VAL A 517 -19.36 -12.10 -2.78
CA VAL A 517 -19.78 -11.29 -3.93
C VAL A 517 -18.93 -10.04 -4.00
N ILE A 518 -18.33 -9.78 -5.16
CA ILE A 518 -17.60 -8.53 -5.42
C ILE A 518 -18.54 -7.61 -6.20
N ARG A 519 -18.88 -6.45 -5.62
CA ARG A 519 -19.87 -5.51 -6.17
C ARG A 519 -19.19 -4.30 -6.76
N SER A 520 -19.58 -3.94 -7.97
CA SER A 520 -19.17 -2.67 -8.57
C SER A 520 -20.06 -1.53 -8.07
N GLU A 521 -19.46 -0.37 -7.81
CA GLU A 521 -20.13 0.75 -7.14
C GLU A 521 -19.99 2.06 -7.92
N VAL A 522 -21.10 2.77 -8.05
CA VAL A 522 -21.20 4.12 -8.61
C VAL A 522 -21.67 5.09 -7.51
N ASP A 523 -20.83 6.02 -7.09
CA ASP A 523 -21.14 7.01 -6.05
C ASP A 523 -21.25 8.42 -6.64
N PHE A 524 -22.26 9.19 -6.23
CA PHE A 524 -22.49 10.58 -6.68
C PHE A 524 -22.57 10.78 -8.21
N ALA A 525 -23.09 9.80 -8.97
CA ALA A 525 -23.28 10.00 -10.40
C ALA A 525 -24.37 11.03 -10.71
N VAL A 526 -24.18 11.84 -11.76
CA VAL A 526 -25.19 12.76 -12.30
C VAL A 526 -25.59 12.30 -13.70
N VAL A 527 -26.87 12.00 -13.89
CA VAL A 527 -27.41 11.44 -15.15
C VAL A 527 -28.37 12.43 -15.80
N ASP A 528 -27.93 13.09 -16.86
CA ASP A 528 -28.69 14.14 -17.56
C ASP A 528 -29.78 13.58 -18.49
N SER A 529 -30.56 14.48 -19.10
CA SER A 529 -31.64 14.10 -20.00
C SER A 529 -31.16 13.29 -21.22
N GLY A 530 -31.73 12.09 -21.36
CA GLY A 530 -31.36 11.13 -22.41
C GLY A 530 -30.07 10.34 -22.13
N ALA A 531 -29.51 10.43 -20.92
CA ALA A 531 -28.44 9.57 -20.44
C ALA A 531 -29.00 8.35 -19.67
N GLU A 532 -28.20 7.29 -19.57
CA GLU A 532 -28.60 6.02 -18.96
C GLU A 532 -27.61 5.54 -17.88
N LEU A 533 -28.15 5.09 -16.74
CA LEU A 533 -27.42 4.38 -15.69
C LEU A 533 -28.05 3.02 -15.46
N HIS A 534 -27.27 1.96 -15.65
CA HIS A 534 -27.74 0.59 -15.51
C HIS A 534 -27.01 -0.15 -14.38
N LEU A 535 -27.79 -0.71 -13.46
CA LEU A 535 -27.31 -1.59 -12.38
C LEU A 535 -27.84 -3.01 -12.61
N PHE A 536 -26.93 -3.96 -12.81
CA PHE A 536 -27.25 -5.37 -13.03
C PHE A 536 -26.39 -6.28 -12.16
N GLY A 537 -26.84 -7.51 -11.88
CA GLY A 537 -26.00 -8.54 -11.25
C GLY A 537 -25.26 -8.09 -9.98
N ALA A 538 -25.94 -7.46 -9.02
CA ALA A 538 -25.36 -6.89 -7.80
C ALA A 538 -24.51 -5.61 -7.96
N GLY A 539 -24.71 -4.85 -9.05
CA GLY A 539 -24.22 -3.47 -9.15
C GLY A 539 -24.89 -2.54 -8.14
N ILE A 540 -24.14 -1.56 -7.62
CA ILE A 540 -24.60 -0.61 -6.62
C ILE A 540 -24.49 0.84 -7.11
N ALA A 541 -25.49 1.66 -6.81
CA ALA A 541 -25.37 3.11 -6.85
C ALA A 541 -25.65 3.77 -5.48
N LYS A 542 -24.89 4.80 -5.15
CA LYS A 542 -25.11 5.64 -3.96
C LYS A 542 -25.21 7.10 -4.37
N LYS A 543 -26.20 7.80 -3.81
CA LYS A 543 -26.38 9.26 -3.96
C LYS A 543 -26.40 9.75 -5.41
N ALA A 544 -26.91 8.91 -6.33
CA ALA A 544 -27.06 9.27 -7.73
C ALA A 544 -28.11 10.39 -7.89
N THR A 545 -27.88 11.32 -8.81
CA THR A 545 -28.83 12.39 -9.16
C THR A 545 -29.28 12.23 -10.61
N ILE A 546 -30.58 12.03 -10.82
CA ILE A 546 -31.19 11.82 -12.14
C ILE A 546 -31.91 13.11 -12.57
N ASN A 547 -31.41 13.76 -13.62
CA ASN A 547 -31.86 15.03 -14.18
C ASN A 547 -32.47 14.85 -15.59
N GLY A 548 -33.51 14.02 -15.70
CA GLY A 548 -34.21 13.74 -16.96
C GLY A 548 -33.71 12.49 -17.67
N GLY A 549 -32.71 11.80 -17.11
CA GLY A 549 -32.19 10.54 -17.60
C GLY A 549 -32.99 9.32 -17.15
N VAL A 550 -32.45 8.14 -17.43
CA VAL A 550 -33.05 6.85 -17.06
C VAL A 550 -32.09 6.08 -16.16
N MET A 551 -32.63 5.55 -15.06
CA MET A 551 -31.93 4.59 -14.22
C MET A 551 -32.67 3.25 -14.24
N THR A 552 -31.94 2.16 -14.42
CA THR A 552 -32.50 0.79 -14.32
C THR A 552 -31.78 0.03 -13.22
N VAL A 553 -32.54 -0.54 -12.29
CA VAL A 553 -32.04 -1.35 -11.18
C VAL A 553 -32.68 -2.73 -11.29
N SER A 554 -31.94 -3.70 -11.81
CA SER A 554 -32.49 -5.04 -12.06
C SER A 554 -31.53 -6.15 -11.70
N GLY A 555 -32.10 -7.29 -11.31
CA GLY A 555 -31.37 -8.54 -11.15
C GLY A 555 -30.68 -8.69 -9.80
N SER A 556 -30.31 -9.94 -9.55
CA SER A 556 -29.51 -10.40 -8.42
C SER A 556 -28.53 -11.46 -8.90
N ILE A 557 -27.50 -11.75 -8.12
CA ILE A 557 -26.64 -12.89 -8.43
C ILE A 557 -27.29 -14.16 -7.89
N ALA A 558 -27.55 -15.09 -8.82
CA ALA A 558 -28.14 -16.40 -8.51
C ALA A 558 -27.24 -17.20 -7.57
N ASP A 559 -27.86 -17.97 -6.68
CA ASP A 559 -27.13 -18.88 -5.79
C ASP A 559 -26.29 -19.90 -6.61
N PRO A 560 -24.95 -19.94 -6.42
CA PRO A 560 -24.07 -20.90 -7.09
C PRO A 560 -24.41 -22.38 -6.80
N THR A 561 -25.23 -22.68 -5.79
CA THR A 561 -25.61 -24.05 -5.43
C THR A 561 -26.80 -24.61 -6.22
N ASN A 562 -27.49 -23.79 -7.02
CA ASN A 562 -28.74 -24.13 -7.71
C ASN A 562 -29.86 -24.65 -6.76
N ASP A 563 -29.81 -24.34 -5.46
CA ASP A 563 -30.87 -24.69 -4.52
C ASP A 563 -32.01 -23.65 -4.61
N PRO A 564 -33.22 -24.04 -5.08
CA PRO A 564 -34.34 -23.12 -5.19
C PRO A 564 -34.93 -22.66 -3.84
N SER A 565 -34.40 -23.15 -2.70
CA SER A 565 -34.84 -22.77 -1.36
C SER A 565 -33.94 -21.74 -0.66
N VAL A 566 -32.82 -21.37 -1.27
CA VAL A 566 -31.87 -20.38 -0.74
C VAL A 566 -32.11 -19.02 -1.45
N PRO A 567 -32.23 -17.89 -0.73
CA PRO A 567 -32.40 -16.57 -1.35
C PRO A 567 -31.20 -16.20 -2.24
N ALA A 568 -31.42 -15.35 -3.25
CA ALA A 568 -30.32 -14.78 -4.05
C ALA A 568 -29.24 -14.16 -3.14
N VAL A 569 -27.96 -14.31 -3.54
CA VAL A 569 -26.83 -14.00 -2.66
C VAL A 569 -26.71 -12.48 -2.42
N ASP A 570 -26.96 -11.68 -3.47
CA ASP A 570 -27.02 -10.21 -3.39
C ASP A 570 -27.80 -9.61 -4.58
N ALA A 571 -28.62 -8.61 -4.31
CA ALA A 571 -29.39 -7.85 -5.30
C ALA A 571 -28.66 -6.60 -5.81
N SER A 572 -28.96 -6.17 -7.04
CA SER A 572 -28.60 -4.83 -7.50
C SER A 572 -29.32 -3.78 -6.66
N ALA A 573 -28.61 -2.72 -6.24
CA ALA A 573 -29.14 -1.78 -5.25
C ALA A 573 -28.81 -0.31 -5.55
N ALA A 574 -29.77 0.58 -5.31
CA ALA A 574 -29.52 2.03 -5.29
C ALA A 574 -29.94 2.62 -3.94
N SER A 575 -29.16 3.57 -3.40
CA SER A 575 -29.50 4.23 -2.14
C SER A 575 -29.26 5.73 -2.16
N GLY A 576 -30.17 6.49 -1.54
CA GLY A 576 -30.06 7.95 -1.46
C GLY A 576 -30.18 8.66 -2.81
N THR A 577 -30.79 8.01 -3.81
CA THR A 577 -30.95 8.56 -5.16
C THR A 577 -31.90 9.76 -5.14
N ILE A 578 -31.56 10.82 -5.87
CA ILE A 578 -32.41 12.00 -6.10
C ILE A 578 -32.92 11.98 -7.55
N LEU A 579 -34.23 11.91 -7.74
CA LEU A 579 -34.89 11.99 -9.04
C LEU A 579 -35.52 13.38 -9.22
N ASN A 580 -34.91 14.24 -10.03
CA ASN A 580 -35.45 15.57 -10.33
C ASN A 580 -36.43 15.54 -11.52
N SER A 581 -36.15 14.71 -12.51
CA SER A 581 -37.02 14.40 -13.66
C SER A 581 -36.50 13.13 -14.36
N GLY A 582 -37.26 12.55 -15.29
CA GLY A 582 -36.91 11.28 -15.95
C GLY A 582 -37.57 10.09 -15.26
N SER A 583 -36.91 8.92 -15.30
CA SER A 583 -37.49 7.69 -14.76
C SER A 583 -36.46 6.78 -14.07
N ILE A 584 -36.87 6.14 -12.98
CA ILE A 584 -36.17 5.01 -12.36
C ILE A 584 -37.05 3.77 -12.53
N SER A 585 -36.50 2.67 -13.03
CA SER A 585 -37.21 1.38 -13.12
C SER A 585 -36.51 0.33 -12.25
N VAL A 586 -37.30 -0.37 -11.44
CA VAL A 586 -36.82 -1.36 -10.46
C VAL A 586 -37.53 -2.69 -10.68
N SER A 587 -36.80 -3.77 -10.93
CA SER A 587 -37.38 -5.07 -11.30
C SER A 587 -36.50 -6.26 -10.84
N ASP A 588 -37.03 -7.48 -10.92
CA ASP A 588 -36.27 -8.74 -10.84
C ASP A 588 -35.30 -8.84 -9.64
N GLY A 589 -35.77 -8.47 -8.45
CA GLY A 589 -34.99 -8.49 -7.21
C GLY A 589 -34.18 -7.21 -6.95
N GLY A 590 -34.19 -6.23 -7.86
CA GLY A 590 -33.56 -4.93 -7.66
C GLY A 590 -34.18 -4.15 -6.50
N ILE A 591 -33.36 -3.37 -5.79
CA ILE A 591 -33.77 -2.64 -4.58
C ILE A 591 -33.37 -1.17 -4.67
N VAL A 592 -34.29 -0.25 -4.39
CA VAL A 592 -33.97 1.17 -4.19
C VAL A 592 -34.36 1.61 -2.78
N THR A 593 -33.50 2.36 -2.11
CA THR A 593 -33.72 2.83 -0.74
C THR A 593 -33.49 4.34 -0.59
N SER A 594 -34.28 4.99 0.28
CA SER A 594 -34.13 6.43 0.58
C SER A 594 -34.16 7.31 -0.67
N THR A 595 -34.99 6.96 -1.66
CA THR A 595 -35.09 7.69 -2.92
C THR A 595 -35.90 8.97 -2.72
N THR A 596 -35.37 10.12 -3.15
CA THR A 596 -36.08 11.39 -3.13
C THR A 596 -36.59 11.74 -4.52
N LEU A 597 -37.90 11.79 -4.72
CA LEU A 597 -38.53 12.10 -5.99
C LEU A 597 -39.03 13.54 -5.97
N ASN A 598 -38.26 14.46 -6.55
CA ASN A 598 -38.66 15.86 -6.76
C ASN A 598 -39.53 16.04 -8.02
N GLY A 599 -39.45 15.10 -8.96
CA GLY A 599 -40.25 15.01 -10.19
C GLY A 599 -40.06 13.64 -10.86
N GLY A 600 -40.62 13.44 -12.06
CA GLY A 600 -40.44 12.19 -12.82
C GLY A 600 -41.21 10.98 -12.27
N THR A 601 -40.81 9.78 -12.71
CA THR A 601 -41.47 8.51 -12.33
C THR A 601 -40.50 7.51 -11.70
N LEU A 602 -40.93 6.85 -10.63
CA LEU A 602 -40.32 5.63 -10.12
C LEU A 602 -41.26 4.45 -10.39
N ASP A 603 -40.85 3.56 -11.27
CA ASP A 603 -41.61 2.38 -11.67
C ASP A 603 -41.07 1.14 -10.94
N VAL A 604 -41.79 0.68 -9.92
CA VAL A 604 -41.50 -0.54 -9.16
C VAL A 604 -42.26 -1.70 -9.79
N LEU A 605 -41.54 -2.49 -10.59
CA LEU A 605 -42.06 -3.60 -11.37
C LEU A 605 -42.05 -4.91 -10.57
N ASP A 606 -42.45 -6.01 -11.21
CA ASP A 606 -42.50 -7.34 -10.59
C ASP A 606 -41.17 -7.72 -9.92
N HIS A 607 -41.24 -8.21 -8.68
CA HIS A 607 -40.10 -8.53 -7.80
C HIS A 607 -39.12 -7.37 -7.53
N GLY A 608 -39.42 -6.13 -7.94
CA GLY A 608 -38.68 -4.93 -7.56
C GLY A 608 -39.09 -4.43 -6.18
N THR A 609 -38.16 -3.81 -5.44
CA THR A 609 -38.43 -3.23 -4.11
C THR A 609 -38.02 -1.76 -4.03
N ALA A 610 -38.93 -0.90 -3.58
CA ALA A 610 -38.63 0.47 -3.18
C ALA A 610 -38.91 0.69 -1.68
N ASN A 611 -37.94 1.21 -0.94
CA ASN A 611 -38.09 1.44 0.49
C ASN A 611 -37.67 2.87 0.88
N ALA A 612 -38.44 3.50 1.76
CA ALA A 612 -38.20 4.86 2.25
C ALA A 612 -38.15 5.92 1.15
N SER A 613 -38.96 5.75 0.09
CA SER A 613 -39.16 6.77 -0.95
C SER A 613 -39.80 8.03 -0.37
N THR A 614 -39.39 9.22 -0.79
CA THR A 614 -40.06 10.50 -0.47
C THR A 614 -40.54 11.16 -1.76
N ILE A 615 -41.85 11.35 -1.91
CA ILE A 615 -42.49 11.78 -3.17
C ILE A 615 -43.01 13.22 -3.05
N TYR A 616 -42.33 14.17 -3.69
CA TYR A 616 -42.73 15.58 -3.74
C TYR A 616 -43.69 15.89 -4.89
N HIS A 617 -44.20 17.13 -4.91
CA HIS A 617 -45.16 17.60 -5.89
C HIS A 617 -44.67 17.47 -7.33
N GLY A 618 -45.48 16.82 -8.18
CA GLY A 618 -45.15 16.57 -9.59
C GLY A 618 -44.40 15.26 -9.86
N ALA A 619 -44.02 14.51 -8.82
CA ALA A 619 -43.47 13.16 -8.95
C ALA A 619 -44.54 12.07 -8.77
N THR A 620 -44.28 10.88 -9.31
CA THR A 620 -45.14 9.70 -9.13
C THR A 620 -44.31 8.44 -8.91
N GLU A 621 -44.69 7.64 -7.92
CA GLU A 621 -44.21 6.26 -7.72
C GLU A 621 -45.32 5.29 -8.14
N PHE A 622 -45.07 4.50 -9.18
CA PHE A 622 -45.96 3.44 -9.66
C PHE A 622 -45.46 2.10 -9.12
N VAL A 623 -46.33 1.39 -8.39
CA VAL A 623 -46.03 0.05 -7.92
C VAL A 623 -46.92 -0.93 -8.66
N GLU A 624 -46.33 -1.68 -9.58
CA GLU A 624 -47.01 -2.65 -10.43
C GLU A 624 -47.27 -3.98 -9.68
N ALA A 625 -47.97 -4.91 -10.32
CA ALA A 625 -48.24 -6.22 -9.74
C ALA A 625 -46.92 -6.96 -9.40
N GLY A 626 -46.80 -7.43 -8.15
CA GLY A 626 -45.60 -8.11 -7.64
C GLY A 626 -44.46 -7.19 -7.18
N GLY A 627 -44.58 -5.87 -7.41
CA GLY A 627 -43.66 -4.88 -6.84
C GLY A 627 -43.92 -4.64 -5.35
N ILE A 628 -42.87 -4.31 -4.60
CA ILE A 628 -42.90 -4.12 -3.15
C ILE A 628 -42.52 -2.68 -2.80
N VAL A 629 -43.33 -2.04 -1.96
CA VAL A 629 -43.04 -0.72 -1.39
C VAL A 629 -43.07 -0.72 0.14
N GLY A 630 -42.21 0.06 0.77
CA GLY A 630 -42.16 0.19 2.23
C GLY A 630 -41.69 1.57 2.70
N ALA A 631 -42.16 2.00 3.88
CA ALA A 631 -41.77 3.25 4.54
C ALA A 631 -41.90 4.53 3.68
N THR A 632 -42.74 4.53 2.65
CA THR A 632 -42.88 5.67 1.72
C THR A 632 -43.48 6.90 2.40
N THR A 633 -42.92 8.06 2.10
CA THR A 633 -43.41 9.38 2.50
C THR A 633 -43.97 10.15 1.30
N ILE A 634 -45.24 10.52 1.34
CA ILE A 634 -45.91 11.34 0.34
C ILE A 634 -45.89 12.79 0.82
N ALA A 635 -45.12 13.64 0.15
CA ALA A 635 -44.84 15.03 0.51
C ALA A 635 -45.35 16.03 -0.55
N GLY A 636 -46.43 15.69 -1.26
CA GLY A 636 -46.98 16.52 -2.34
C GLY A 636 -47.30 15.79 -3.64
N GLY A 637 -46.69 14.62 -3.85
CA GLY A 637 -46.81 13.82 -5.08
C GLY A 637 -47.85 12.70 -5.00
N MET A 638 -47.70 11.69 -5.85
CA MET A 638 -48.60 10.55 -5.94
C MET A 638 -47.87 9.21 -5.73
N LEU A 639 -48.42 8.37 -4.86
CA LEU A 639 -48.12 6.93 -4.83
C LEU A 639 -49.31 6.18 -5.45
N ASP A 640 -49.10 5.45 -6.54
CA ASP A 640 -50.12 4.66 -7.24
C ASP A 640 -49.83 3.17 -7.10
N LEU A 641 -50.61 2.49 -6.26
CA LEU A 641 -50.52 1.06 -5.99
C LEU A 641 -51.48 0.30 -6.91
N LYS A 642 -50.92 -0.35 -7.94
CA LYS A 642 -51.69 -1.16 -8.89
C LYS A 642 -52.20 -2.44 -8.25
N ALA A 643 -53.15 -3.09 -8.93
CA ALA A 643 -53.68 -4.37 -8.48
C ALA A 643 -52.58 -5.45 -8.44
N GLY A 644 -52.27 -5.95 -7.23
CA GLY A 644 -51.22 -6.95 -7.01
C GLY A 644 -49.91 -6.38 -6.44
N ALA A 645 -49.82 -5.05 -6.23
CA ALA A 645 -48.72 -4.43 -5.50
C ALA A 645 -48.72 -4.82 -4.01
N ILE A 646 -47.54 -4.87 -3.41
CA ILE A 646 -47.33 -5.21 -2.00
C ILE A 646 -46.82 -3.97 -1.26
N SER A 647 -47.42 -3.69 -0.11
CA SER A 647 -46.99 -2.62 0.79
C SER A 647 -46.63 -3.25 2.15
N ASP A 648 -45.36 -3.22 2.53
CA ASP A 648 -44.79 -4.02 3.64
C ASP A 648 -44.54 -3.20 4.92
N ASP A 649 -44.49 -1.87 4.84
CA ASP A 649 -44.36 -0.97 5.99
C ASP A 649 -45.19 0.32 5.81
N ALA A 650 -45.32 1.14 6.85
CA ALA A 650 -46.20 2.30 6.90
C ALA A 650 -46.00 3.31 5.75
N ILE A 651 -47.10 3.88 5.28
CA ILE A 651 -47.11 5.00 4.33
C ILE A 651 -47.43 6.28 5.11
N THR A 652 -46.57 7.28 4.98
CA THR A 652 -46.64 8.54 5.73
C THR A 652 -46.97 9.70 4.80
N PHE A 653 -47.96 10.51 5.15
CA PHE A 653 -48.17 11.82 4.53
C PHE A 653 -47.38 12.88 5.32
N SER A 654 -46.68 13.75 4.61
CA SER A 654 -45.96 14.91 5.19
C SER A 654 -46.26 16.23 4.46
N GLY A 655 -47.11 16.18 3.44
CA GLY A 655 -47.66 17.31 2.68
C GLY A 655 -48.82 16.84 1.80
N GLN A 656 -49.60 17.78 1.25
CA GLN A 656 -50.83 17.48 0.48
C GLN A 656 -50.56 16.57 -0.72
N GLY A 657 -50.85 15.29 -0.60
CA GLY A 657 -50.53 14.30 -1.62
C GLY A 657 -51.67 13.33 -1.91
N MET A 658 -51.42 12.41 -2.85
CA MET A 658 -52.40 11.39 -3.25
C MET A 658 -51.83 9.98 -3.05
N LEU A 659 -52.56 9.17 -2.29
CA LEU A 659 -52.41 7.72 -2.31
C LEU A 659 -53.53 7.14 -3.18
N LYS A 660 -53.18 6.46 -4.26
CA LYS A 660 -54.13 5.78 -5.14
C LYS A 660 -53.97 4.27 -5.03
N ILE A 661 -55.10 3.57 -4.87
CA ILE A 661 -55.15 2.11 -4.70
C ILE A 661 -56.14 1.55 -5.74
N GLU A 662 -55.63 0.75 -6.68
CA GLU A 662 -56.43 0.18 -7.77
C GLU A 662 -56.94 -1.24 -7.49
N GLN A 663 -56.60 -1.81 -6.33
CA GLN A 663 -56.99 -3.18 -5.97
C GLN A 663 -58.52 -3.35 -5.92
N LYS A 664 -59.04 -4.40 -6.56
CA LYS A 664 -60.47 -4.73 -6.54
C LYS A 664 -60.87 -5.34 -5.20
N LEU A 665 -61.80 -4.69 -4.49
CA LEU A 665 -62.09 -4.98 -3.08
C LEU A 665 -63.25 -6.00 -2.89
N VAL A 666 -63.15 -6.82 -1.83
CA VAL A 666 -64.15 -7.79 -1.35
C VAL A 666 -64.35 -7.60 0.16
N SER A 667 -65.52 -7.93 0.70
CA SER A 667 -65.80 -7.75 2.14
C SER A 667 -64.84 -8.57 3.03
N GLY A 668 -63.96 -7.90 3.80
CA GLY A 668 -62.96 -8.57 4.65
C GLY A 668 -61.99 -7.60 5.36
N GLN A 669 -60.94 -8.15 6.01
CA GLN A 669 -59.76 -7.37 6.41
C GLN A 669 -58.95 -7.02 5.15
N SER A 670 -58.35 -5.83 5.12
CA SER A 670 -57.51 -5.41 3.99
C SER A 670 -56.31 -6.34 3.78
N THR A 671 -55.92 -6.55 2.52
CA THR A 671 -54.60 -7.14 2.19
C THR A 671 -53.47 -6.10 2.26
N PHE A 672 -53.82 -4.83 2.49
CA PHE A 672 -52.89 -3.74 2.75
C PHE A 672 -52.32 -3.88 4.17
N ALA A 673 -51.06 -4.31 4.30
CA ALA A 673 -50.43 -4.55 5.59
C ALA A 673 -49.96 -3.26 6.30
N SER A 674 -49.87 -2.16 5.57
CA SER A 674 -49.27 -0.91 6.01
C SER A 674 -50.21 0.00 6.81
N GLN A 675 -49.65 0.66 7.82
CA GLN A 675 -50.32 1.71 8.58
C GLN A 675 -50.24 3.05 7.82
N LEU A 676 -51.32 3.84 7.78
CA LEU A 676 -51.29 5.20 7.24
C LEU A 676 -50.97 6.21 8.35
N LYS A 677 -49.97 7.07 8.13
CA LYS A 677 -49.51 8.09 9.09
C LYS A 677 -49.60 9.50 8.51
N GLY A 678 -49.71 10.51 9.38
CA GLY A 678 -49.54 11.92 9.01
C GLY A 678 -50.60 12.52 8.10
N ILE A 679 -51.78 11.89 7.98
CA ILE A 679 -52.87 12.41 7.15
C ILE A 679 -53.33 13.78 7.69
N VAL A 680 -53.33 14.79 6.83
CA VAL A 680 -53.79 16.16 7.11
C VAL A 680 -54.85 16.60 6.09
N LEU A 681 -55.35 17.82 6.26
CA LEU A 681 -56.37 18.40 5.37
C LEU A 681 -55.84 18.58 3.95
N GLY A 682 -56.65 18.16 2.97
CA GLY A 682 -56.28 18.22 1.56
C GLY A 682 -55.64 16.94 1.02
N ASP A 683 -55.17 16.03 1.89
CA ASP A 683 -54.73 14.71 1.47
C ASP A 683 -55.87 13.92 0.83
N GLN A 684 -55.53 13.17 -0.21
CA GLN A 684 -56.47 12.38 -0.99
C GLN A 684 -56.11 10.91 -0.92
N ILE A 685 -57.11 10.09 -0.60
CA ILE A 685 -57.04 8.64 -0.75
C ILE A 685 -58.05 8.27 -1.84
N ASP A 686 -57.51 7.85 -2.99
CA ASP A 686 -58.28 7.41 -4.15
C ASP A 686 -58.39 5.88 -4.13
N LEU A 687 -59.60 5.39 -3.92
CA LEU A 687 -59.95 3.96 -3.95
C LEU A 687 -60.64 3.62 -5.27
N SER A 688 -59.97 3.84 -6.39
CA SER A 688 -60.44 3.53 -7.75
C SER A 688 -60.96 2.08 -7.91
N GLY A 689 -60.41 1.13 -7.14
CA GLY A 689 -60.88 -0.27 -7.11
C GLY A 689 -62.24 -0.50 -6.42
N LEU A 690 -62.81 0.51 -5.75
CA LEU A 690 -64.11 0.47 -5.07
C LEU A 690 -65.09 1.46 -5.70
N SER A 691 -66.04 0.96 -6.49
CA SER A 691 -67.01 1.81 -7.19
C SER A 691 -67.85 2.67 -6.24
N TYR A 692 -67.99 3.96 -6.55
CA TYR A 692 -68.82 4.88 -5.78
C TYR A 692 -70.31 4.60 -5.98
N THR A 693 -71.08 4.59 -4.88
CA THR A 693 -72.55 4.60 -4.88
C THR A 693 -73.05 5.75 -4.02
N SER A 694 -74.29 6.21 -4.26
CA SER A 694 -74.89 7.28 -3.44
C SER A 694 -75.11 6.89 -1.96
N GLY A 695 -74.94 5.61 -1.63
CA GLY A 695 -75.00 5.10 -0.25
C GLY A 695 -73.62 4.83 0.36
N ALA A 696 -72.55 5.30 -0.28
CA ALA A 696 -71.19 5.07 0.22
C ALA A 696 -70.96 5.80 1.57
N THR A 697 -70.27 5.13 2.47
CA THR A 697 -70.02 5.59 3.84
C THR A 697 -68.54 5.51 4.17
N VAL A 698 -68.05 6.47 4.94
CA VAL A 698 -66.73 6.44 5.57
C VAL A 698 -66.88 6.55 7.08
N THR A 699 -66.25 5.65 7.83
CA THR A 699 -66.33 5.60 9.29
C THR A 699 -64.93 5.50 9.87
N VAL A 700 -64.63 6.33 10.87
CA VAL A 700 -63.40 6.21 11.67
C VAL A 700 -63.80 5.70 13.07
N SER A 701 -63.24 4.57 13.49
CA SER A 701 -63.49 3.96 14.81
C SER A 701 -62.18 3.48 15.43
N GLY A 702 -61.72 4.17 16.48
CA GLY A 702 -60.38 3.96 17.03
C GLY A 702 -59.32 4.27 15.97
N SER A 703 -58.40 3.32 15.73
CA SER A 703 -57.39 3.40 14.67
C SER A 703 -57.86 2.84 13.32
N LYS A 704 -59.14 2.53 13.12
CA LYS A 704 -59.65 1.91 11.88
C LYS A 704 -60.44 2.90 11.04
N LEU A 705 -60.04 3.09 9.78
CA LEU A 705 -60.78 3.80 8.74
C LEU A 705 -61.48 2.78 7.84
N THR A 706 -62.81 2.69 7.91
CA THR A 706 -63.62 1.79 7.07
C THR A 706 -64.38 2.57 6.01
N VAL A 707 -64.20 2.21 4.75
CA VAL A 707 -64.91 2.77 3.60
C VAL A 707 -65.78 1.69 2.98
N SER A 708 -67.05 1.98 2.69
CA SER A 708 -68.00 1.02 2.11
C SER A 708 -68.84 1.67 1.04
N ASN A 709 -69.15 0.94 -0.03
CA ASN A 709 -70.12 1.35 -1.05
C ASN A 709 -71.49 0.65 -0.88
N GLY A 710 -71.67 -0.10 0.22
CA GLY A 710 -72.85 -0.90 0.52
C GLY A 710 -72.82 -2.35 0.03
N ALA A 711 -71.96 -2.70 -0.94
CA ALA A 711 -71.76 -4.06 -1.43
C ALA A 711 -70.39 -4.65 -1.06
N ALA A 712 -69.35 -3.81 -1.01
CA ALA A 712 -68.01 -4.13 -0.56
C ALA A 712 -67.50 -3.02 0.36
N SER A 713 -66.52 -3.37 1.21
CA SER A 713 -65.92 -2.45 2.18
C SER A 713 -64.46 -2.76 2.38
N GLU A 714 -63.67 -1.72 2.62
CA GLU A 714 -62.24 -1.79 2.91
C GLU A 714 -61.94 -1.15 4.26
N THR A 715 -60.96 -1.66 4.99
CA THR A 715 -60.57 -1.11 6.29
C THR A 715 -59.07 -0.91 6.39
N PHE A 716 -58.63 0.33 6.57
CA PHE A 716 -57.24 0.72 6.77
C PHE A 716 -56.94 0.98 8.25
N THR A 717 -55.68 0.79 8.65
CA THR A 717 -55.21 1.17 9.99
C THR A 717 -54.53 2.53 9.94
N LEU A 718 -55.00 3.46 10.75
CA LEU A 718 -54.43 4.79 10.96
C LEU A 718 -53.47 4.78 12.16
N ALA A 719 -52.32 5.42 12.05
CA ALA A 719 -51.45 5.70 13.21
C ALA A 719 -51.92 6.89 14.02
N ASP A 720 -52.39 7.93 13.32
CA ASP A 720 -52.90 9.13 13.96
C ASP A 720 -54.43 9.03 14.08
N THR A 721 -54.93 9.16 15.30
CA THR A 721 -56.37 9.14 15.60
C THR A 721 -56.98 10.54 15.70
N SER A 722 -56.19 11.60 15.44
CA SER A 722 -56.63 13.00 15.46
C SER A 722 -57.60 13.34 14.31
N VAL A 723 -57.51 12.64 13.18
CA VAL A 723 -58.42 12.80 12.03
C VAL A 723 -59.71 12.00 12.27
N THR A 724 -60.77 12.69 12.68
CA THR A 724 -62.03 12.03 13.06
C THR A 724 -63.09 11.99 11.96
N ARG A 725 -62.91 12.72 10.83
CA ARG A 725 -63.91 12.80 9.74
C ARG A 725 -63.29 12.99 8.35
N PHE A 726 -63.72 12.18 7.38
CA PHE A 726 -63.41 12.30 5.94
C PHE A 726 -64.68 12.68 5.16
N GLY A 727 -64.57 13.59 4.20
CA GLY A 727 -65.52 13.77 3.11
C GLY A 727 -65.38 12.65 2.07
N ILE A 728 -66.48 12.31 1.41
CA ILE A 728 -66.57 11.24 0.40
C ILE A 728 -67.12 11.78 -0.92
N ALA A 729 -66.43 11.50 -2.02
CA ALA A 729 -66.82 11.90 -3.37
C ALA A 729 -66.59 10.77 -4.37
N LYS A 730 -67.16 10.94 -5.57
CA LYS A 730 -66.86 10.08 -6.72
C LYS A 730 -65.59 10.59 -7.41
N ASP A 731 -64.63 9.71 -7.65
CA ASP A 731 -63.41 10.05 -8.41
C ASP A 731 -63.67 10.14 -9.94
N SER A 732 -62.63 10.42 -10.71
CA SER A 732 -62.69 10.54 -12.18
C SER A 732 -62.84 9.19 -12.92
N SER A 733 -62.44 8.09 -12.29
CA SER A 733 -62.51 6.70 -12.79
C SER A 733 -63.82 5.98 -12.41
N GLY A 734 -64.62 6.57 -11.53
CA GLY A 734 -65.87 6.00 -11.01
C GLY A 734 -65.76 5.32 -9.65
N GLY A 735 -64.58 5.34 -9.01
CA GLY A 735 -64.35 4.88 -7.64
C GLY A 735 -64.60 5.96 -6.58
N ILE A 736 -64.16 5.68 -5.35
CA ILE A 736 -64.37 6.54 -4.18
C ILE A 736 -63.13 7.37 -3.88
N LEU A 737 -63.30 8.70 -3.78
CA LEU A 737 -62.28 9.64 -3.30
C LEU A 737 -62.61 10.11 -1.88
N LEU A 738 -61.62 10.06 -0.98
CA LEU A 738 -61.72 10.60 0.39
C LEU A 738 -60.91 11.89 0.54
N THR A 739 -61.38 12.83 1.35
CA THR A 739 -60.67 14.08 1.70
C THR A 739 -60.94 14.48 3.16
N ALA A 740 -59.93 14.86 3.96
CA ALA A 740 -60.12 15.24 5.38
C ALA A 740 -60.75 16.65 5.61
N ALA A 741 -61.45 16.94 6.75
CA ALA A 741 -62.14 18.24 7.09
C ALA A 741 -61.92 18.78 8.56
N ALA A 742 -62.01 20.11 8.86
CA ALA A 742 -61.37 20.78 10.04
C ALA A 742 -62.09 21.87 10.91
N LEU A 743 -61.40 22.27 12.02
CA LEU A 743 -61.63 23.37 13.01
C LEU A 743 -61.18 24.77 12.49
N PRO A 744 -61.60 25.91 13.09
CA PRO A 744 -60.92 27.20 12.87
C PRO A 744 -59.49 27.13 13.41
N THR A 745 -58.54 27.83 12.78
CA THR A 745 -57.12 27.74 13.11
C THR A 745 -56.51 29.12 13.34
N ILE A 746 -55.70 29.19 14.40
CA ILE A 746 -54.71 30.25 14.62
C ILE A 746 -53.38 29.67 14.14
N ALA A 747 -52.85 30.17 13.03
CA ALA A 747 -51.62 29.66 12.42
C ALA A 747 -50.63 30.81 12.20
N GLY A 748 -49.33 30.49 12.21
CA GLY A 748 -48.29 31.51 12.06
C GLY A 748 -47.97 32.28 13.34
N ALA A 749 -48.38 31.74 14.49
CA ALA A 749 -47.85 32.12 15.80
C ALA A 749 -46.38 31.72 15.90
N VAL A 750 -45.50 32.69 16.11
CA VAL A 750 -44.05 32.46 16.13
C VAL A 750 -43.52 32.70 17.53
N SER A 751 -42.92 31.66 18.11
CA SER A 751 -42.20 31.74 19.38
C SER A 751 -40.76 32.20 19.16
N GLY A 752 -40.22 32.97 20.11
CA GLY A 752 -38.83 33.38 20.12
C GLY A 752 -38.51 34.40 19.04
N GLN A 753 -39.50 35.17 18.55
CA GLN A 753 -39.25 36.26 17.61
C GLN A 753 -38.27 37.25 18.24
N THR A 754 -37.12 37.46 17.61
CA THR A 754 -36.10 38.32 18.18
C THR A 754 -36.31 39.77 17.76
N THR A 755 -36.32 40.67 18.73
CA THR A 755 -36.06 42.10 18.47
C THR A 755 -34.73 42.46 19.14
N SER A 756 -34.17 43.62 18.80
CA SER A 756 -32.91 44.08 19.40
C SER A 756 -33.06 45.52 19.89
N ASN A 757 -32.71 45.76 21.14
CA ASN A 757 -32.52 47.10 21.72
C ASN A 757 -33.80 47.96 21.68
N GLY A 758 -34.95 47.38 22.07
CA GLY A 758 -36.23 48.09 22.16
C GLY A 758 -36.86 48.51 20.82
N ALA A 759 -36.46 47.90 19.70
CA ALA A 759 -37.10 48.15 18.40
C ALA A 759 -38.52 47.57 18.36
N ALA A 760 -39.45 48.32 17.75
CA ALA A 760 -40.83 47.88 17.55
C ALA A 760 -40.89 46.69 16.58
N ILE A 761 -41.69 45.69 16.93
CA ILE A 761 -41.95 44.52 16.09
C ILE A 761 -43.46 44.34 15.92
N ASN A 762 -43.89 43.75 14.81
CA ASN A 762 -45.27 43.31 14.59
C ASN A 762 -45.35 41.80 14.91
N PRO A 763 -45.57 41.40 16.18
CA PRO A 763 -45.39 40.02 16.64
C PRO A 763 -46.40 39.04 16.02
N PHE A 764 -47.46 39.56 15.41
CA PHE A 764 -48.51 38.78 14.78
C PHE A 764 -48.55 38.96 13.26
N SER A 765 -47.52 39.54 12.64
CA SER A 765 -47.49 39.83 11.19
C SER A 765 -47.58 38.59 10.28
N SER A 766 -47.28 37.42 10.85
CA SER A 766 -47.45 36.12 10.21
C SER A 766 -48.68 35.36 10.70
N VAL A 767 -49.41 35.88 11.69
CA VAL A 767 -50.51 35.16 12.32
C VAL A 767 -51.77 35.30 11.49
N THR A 768 -52.06 34.25 10.75
CA THR A 768 -53.32 34.06 10.04
C THR A 768 -54.36 33.39 10.93
N ILE A 769 -55.52 34.02 11.01
CA ILE A 769 -56.75 33.42 11.51
C ILE A 769 -57.52 32.92 10.29
N THR A 770 -57.74 31.60 10.21
CA THR A 770 -58.51 31.01 9.12
C THR A 770 -59.62 30.13 9.65
N ASP A 771 -60.81 30.32 9.10
CA ASP A 771 -61.93 29.42 9.32
C ASP A 771 -62.19 28.65 8.00
N PRO A 772 -61.93 27.32 7.95
CA PRO A 772 -62.22 26.50 6.78
C PRO A 772 -63.72 26.44 6.42
N ASN A 773 -64.61 26.91 7.31
CA ASN A 773 -66.06 26.93 7.15
C ASN A 773 -66.52 28.29 6.59
N ALA A 774 -66.68 28.37 5.27
CA ALA A 774 -66.90 29.61 4.49
C ALA A 774 -68.13 30.50 4.81
N ALA A 775 -68.87 30.29 5.91
CA ALA A 775 -70.04 31.07 6.34
C ALA A 775 -70.07 31.45 7.84
N ALA A 776 -69.02 31.17 8.61
CA ALA A 776 -68.92 31.49 10.03
C ALA A 776 -68.26 32.86 10.31
N THR A 777 -68.57 33.50 11.45
CA THR A 777 -67.95 34.75 11.94
C THR A 777 -67.09 34.49 13.20
N ASP A 778 -66.00 35.24 13.39
CA ASP A 778 -64.94 34.95 14.39
C ASP A 778 -64.62 36.12 15.35
N SER A 779 -64.12 35.84 16.56
CA SER A 779 -63.72 36.85 17.57
C SER A 779 -62.44 36.46 18.32
N LEU A 780 -61.50 37.39 18.53
CA LEU A 780 -60.14 37.10 19.06
C LEU A 780 -59.80 37.87 20.35
N ILE A 781 -59.35 37.15 21.37
CA ILE A 781 -58.80 37.68 22.64
C ILE A 781 -57.27 37.53 22.65
N ILE A 782 -56.55 38.57 23.12
CA ILE A 782 -55.08 38.62 23.24
C ILE A 782 -54.68 38.90 24.69
N THR A 783 -53.82 38.07 25.30
CA THR A 783 -53.33 38.27 26.68
C THR A 783 -51.80 38.22 26.75
N LEU A 784 -51.18 39.15 27.49
CA LEU A 784 -49.72 39.27 27.64
C LEU A 784 -49.25 38.67 28.99
N ALA A 785 -48.10 37.97 28.98
CA ALA A 785 -47.40 37.49 30.17
C ALA A 785 -45.86 37.61 30.02
N GLY A 786 -45.12 37.71 31.14
CA GLY A 786 -43.65 37.83 31.14
C GLY A 786 -43.12 39.26 31.34
N ALA A 787 -41.98 39.61 30.73
CA ALA A 787 -41.36 40.93 30.85
C ALA A 787 -42.25 42.05 30.26
N ALA A 788 -42.32 43.22 30.91
CA ALA A 788 -43.27 44.27 30.55
C ALA A 788 -42.95 44.95 29.20
N GLY A 789 -43.98 45.30 28.43
CA GLY A 789 -43.90 46.02 27.14
C GLY A 789 -45.26 46.62 26.74
N ILE A 790 -45.35 47.34 25.63
CA ILE A 790 -46.57 48.03 25.17
C ILE A 790 -47.03 47.44 23.83
N LEU A 791 -48.29 46.97 23.75
CA LEU A 791 -48.96 46.52 22.51
C LEU A 791 -49.98 47.57 22.04
N SER A 792 -49.93 47.97 20.78
CA SER A 792 -50.79 49.04 20.23
C SER A 792 -51.21 48.82 18.78
N GLY A 793 -52.41 49.28 18.39
CA GLY A 793 -52.94 49.20 17.03
C GLY A 793 -54.39 49.69 16.93
N ALA A 794 -54.92 49.81 15.70
CA ALA A 794 -56.30 50.25 15.46
C ALA A 794 -57.31 49.13 15.83
N GLY A 795 -58.46 49.50 16.39
CA GLY A 795 -59.52 48.54 16.76
C GLY A 795 -59.27 47.76 18.06
N LEU A 796 -58.05 47.81 18.61
CA LEU A 796 -57.66 47.12 19.83
C LEU A 796 -58.29 47.77 21.08
N ILE A 797 -59.13 47.03 21.81
CA ILE A 797 -59.75 47.49 23.05
C ILE A 797 -58.99 46.86 24.23
N SER A 798 -58.50 47.68 25.16
CA SER A 798 -57.89 47.18 26.41
C SER A 798 -58.97 46.84 27.44
N LEU A 799 -58.92 45.61 27.96
CA LEU A 799 -59.85 45.11 28.98
C LEU A 799 -59.24 45.18 30.40
N GLY A 800 -58.03 45.73 30.53
CA GLY A 800 -57.26 45.83 31.79
C GLY A 800 -56.33 44.63 32.02
N ASN A 801 -55.34 44.79 32.91
CA ASN A 801 -54.40 43.73 33.35
C ASN A 801 -53.67 42.95 32.24
N GLY A 802 -53.40 43.57 31.08
CA GLY A 802 -52.65 42.93 29.99
C GLY A 802 -53.50 42.11 29.01
N THR A 803 -54.82 42.23 29.05
CA THR A 803 -55.76 41.58 28.12
C THR A 803 -56.39 42.59 27.15
N TYR A 804 -56.53 42.20 25.89
CA TYR A 804 -57.02 43.00 24.77
C TYR A 804 -57.98 42.20 23.88
N GLU A 805 -58.87 42.88 23.16
CA GLU A 805 -59.88 42.27 22.29
C GLU A 805 -59.94 42.93 20.90
N LEU A 806 -60.16 42.11 19.86
CA LEU A 806 -60.49 42.49 18.48
C LEU A 806 -61.81 41.81 18.05
N THR A 807 -62.77 42.59 17.55
CA THR A 807 -64.11 42.08 17.13
C THR A 807 -64.38 42.41 15.66
N ALA A 808 -64.45 41.38 14.79
CA ALA A 808 -64.70 41.56 13.35
C ALA A 808 -65.66 40.48 12.79
N THR A 809 -66.13 40.68 11.55
CA THR A 809 -67.23 39.89 10.94
C THR A 809 -66.77 38.71 10.06
N THR A 810 -65.46 38.53 9.81
CA THR A 810 -64.86 37.37 9.08
C THR A 810 -63.37 37.14 9.47
N ALA A 811 -62.88 35.90 9.43
CA ALA A 811 -61.48 35.51 9.72
C ALA A 811 -60.40 36.32 8.96
N ALA A 812 -60.64 36.68 7.70
CA ALA A 812 -59.68 37.44 6.88
C ALA A 812 -59.50 38.89 7.35
N ASN A 813 -60.58 39.56 7.79
CA ASN A 813 -60.49 40.92 8.35
C ASN A 813 -59.80 40.90 9.71
N LEU A 814 -60.08 39.86 10.49
CA LEU A 814 -59.50 39.68 11.81
C LEU A 814 -57.98 39.40 11.74
N THR A 815 -57.54 38.66 10.72
CA THR A 815 -56.10 38.53 10.36
C THR A 815 -55.46 39.87 10.01
N ALA A 816 -56.12 40.68 9.15
CA ALA A 816 -55.57 41.97 8.72
C ALA A 816 -55.41 42.97 9.88
N GLU A 817 -56.37 43.00 10.82
CA GLU A 817 -56.30 43.83 12.02
C GLU A 817 -55.24 43.33 13.02
N LEU A 818 -55.08 42.00 13.15
CA LEU A 818 -54.05 41.37 13.98
C LEU A 818 -52.63 41.65 13.48
N HIS A 819 -52.40 41.57 12.15
CA HIS A 819 -51.11 41.88 11.53
C HIS A 819 -50.66 43.33 11.75
N ALA A 820 -51.61 44.26 11.91
CA ALA A 820 -51.34 45.68 12.08
C ALA A 820 -50.93 46.07 13.51
N LEU A 821 -51.00 45.15 14.49
CA LEU A 821 -50.60 45.41 15.87
C LEU A 821 -49.08 45.48 16.02
N THR A 822 -48.59 46.45 16.80
CA THR A 822 -47.16 46.70 17.08
C THR A 822 -46.84 46.54 18.55
N PHE A 823 -45.73 45.88 18.86
CA PHE A 823 -45.22 45.64 20.21
C PHE A 823 -43.83 46.24 20.40
N VAL A 824 -43.60 46.90 21.54
CA VAL A 824 -42.29 47.45 21.94
C VAL A 824 -41.93 46.91 23.33
N ALA A 825 -40.79 46.23 23.43
CA ALA A 825 -40.26 45.68 24.68
C ALA A 825 -39.70 46.79 25.59
N SER A 826 -39.79 46.64 26.92
CA SER A 826 -39.15 47.59 27.85
C SER A 826 -37.63 47.40 27.88
N PRO A 827 -36.82 48.48 28.05
CA PRO A 827 -35.36 48.38 28.03
C PRO A 827 -34.78 47.42 29.08
N HIS A 828 -33.82 46.58 28.67
CA HIS A 828 -33.02 45.72 29.55
C HIS A 828 -31.53 45.70 29.10
N GLY A 829 -30.61 45.23 29.96
CA GLY A 829 -29.18 45.13 29.66
C GLY A 829 -28.78 43.91 28.81
N ASP A 830 -27.48 43.71 28.60
CA ASP A 830 -26.90 42.59 27.85
C ASP A 830 -27.44 41.25 28.36
N GLY A 831 -27.95 40.43 27.44
CA GLY A 831 -28.77 39.26 27.75
C GLY A 831 -30.06 39.24 26.94
N SER A 832 -31.06 38.50 27.43
CA SER A 832 -32.28 38.20 26.71
C SER A 832 -33.50 38.33 27.63
N ALA A 833 -34.54 39.06 27.23
CA ALA A 833 -35.83 39.12 27.95
C ALA A 833 -37.01 38.77 27.04
N THR A 834 -37.90 37.89 27.49
CA THR A 834 -39.02 37.35 26.69
C THR A 834 -40.39 37.78 27.21
N THR A 835 -41.27 38.23 26.31
CA THR A 835 -42.70 38.46 26.53
C THR A 835 -43.50 37.46 25.70
N THR A 836 -44.45 36.75 26.31
CA THR A 836 -45.32 35.77 25.66
C THR A 836 -46.74 36.34 25.45
N PHE A 837 -47.39 35.94 24.35
CA PHE A 837 -48.73 36.36 23.97
C PHE A 837 -49.62 35.13 23.79
N THR A 838 -50.82 35.16 24.38
CA THR A 838 -51.86 34.15 24.19
C THR A 838 -52.99 34.73 23.36
N LEU A 839 -53.25 34.12 22.21
CA LEU A 839 -54.34 34.39 21.27
C LEU A 839 -55.47 33.37 21.48
N SER A 840 -56.73 33.78 21.44
CA SER A 840 -57.88 32.88 21.58
C SER A 840 -58.99 33.28 20.62
N ASP A 841 -59.21 32.46 19.59
CA ASP A 841 -60.16 32.67 18.51
C ASP A 841 -61.42 31.82 18.75
N THR A 842 -62.60 32.42 18.59
CA THR A 842 -63.89 31.77 18.78
C THR A 842 -64.77 31.96 17.55
N SER A 843 -65.12 30.86 16.89
CA SER A 843 -65.99 30.85 15.71
C SER A 843 -67.47 30.71 16.11
N SER A 844 -68.36 31.35 15.32
CA SER A 844 -69.81 31.36 15.51
C SER A 844 -70.50 29.99 15.43
N VAL A 845 -69.82 28.94 14.96
CA VAL A 845 -70.29 27.55 15.03
C VAL A 845 -70.02 26.88 16.39
N GLY A 846 -69.56 27.65 17.38
CA GLY A 846 -69.55 27.30 18.80
C GLY A 846 -68.28 26.62 19.29
N VAL A 847 -67.13 26.88 18.66
CA VAL A 847 -65.84 26.24 18.96
C VAL A 847 -64.75 27.31 19.12
N THR A 848 -63.92 27.21 20.18
CA THR A 848 -62.82 28.13 20.49
C THR A 848 -61.48 27.41 20.41
N VAL A 849 -60.49 28.01 19.77
CA VAL A 849 -59.09 27.55 19.74
C VAL A 849 -58.20 28.63 20.36
N SER A 850 -57.24 28.23 21.20
CA SER A 850 -56.26 29.15 21.79
C SER A 850 -54.84 28.74 21.48
N ASP A 851 -53.97 29.72 21.25
CA ASP A 851 -52.54 29.55 20.98
C ASP A 851 -51.72 30.51 21.86
N ALA A 852 -50.75 29.97 22.60
CA ALA A 852 -49.85 30.74 23.46
C ALA A 852 -48.38 30.74 22.97
N HIS A 853 -48.15 30.38 21.71
CA HIS A 853 -46.81 30.20 21.16
C HIS A 853 -46.18 31.49 20.68
N THR A 854 -46.94 32.56 20.45
CA THR A 854 -46.33 33.81 20.03
C THR A 854 -45.51 34.39 21.18
N SER A 855 -44.21 34.58 20.98
CA SER A 855 -43.35 35.22 21.98
C SER A 855 -42.28 36.07 21.31
N VAL A 856 -41.95 37.19 21.93
CA VAL A 856 -40.89 38.10 21.50
C VAL A 856 -39.79 38.09 22.53
N THR A 857 -38.57 37.83 22.10
CA THR A 857 -37.36 37.81 22.91
C THR A 857 -36.43 38.94 22.45
N ASP A 858 -36.22 39.97 23.27
CA ASP A 858 -35.24 41.03 22.94
C ASP A 858 -33.83 40.54 23.32
N THR A 859 -32.89 40.47 22.37
CA THR A 859 -31.55 39.88 22.54
C THR A 859 -30.40 40.84 22.19
N HIS A 860 -29.29 40.74 22.93
CA HIS A 860 -28.05 41.50 22.71
C HIS A 860 -26.80 40.58 22.77
N GLN A 861 -26.08 40.32 21.64
CA GLN A 861 -24.84 39.47 21.55
C GLN A 861 -23.83 39.86 20.42
N ALA A 862 -22.56 39.41 20.50
CA ALA A 862 -21.38 39.74 19.65
C ALA A 862 -21.00 38.65 18.57
N ARG A 863 -20.19 38.99 17.53
CA ARG A 863 -20.00 38.27 16.22
C ARG A 863 -18.60 37.64 15.96
N SER A 864 -18.49 36.67 15.00
CA SER A 864 -17.26 35.93 14.49
C SER A 864 -16.42 36.71 13.45
N THR A 865 -15.12 36.36 13.27
CA THR A 865 -14.10 37.14 12.52
C THR A 865 -13.22 36.29 11.56
N THR A 866 -12.72 36.87 10.45
CA THR A 866 -11.71 36.27 9.54
C THR A 866 -10.42 37.09 9.58
N ILE A 867 -9.26 36.42 9.61
CA ILE A 867 -7.94 37.05 9.81
C ILE A 867 -6.93 36.51 8.78
N ASP A 868 -6.50 37.36 7.86
CA ASP A 868 -5.50 37.01 6.84
C ASP A 868 -4.10 37.51 7.25
N GLY A 869 -3.16 36.57 7.34
CA GLY A 869 -1.73 36.79 7.54
C GLY A 869 -0.99 37.11 6.23
N PRO A 870 0.29 37.49 6.31
CA PRO A 870 1.08 37.79 5.12
C PRO A 870 1.30 36.54 4.27
N ALA A 871 1.18 36.69 2.94
CA ALA A 871 1.41 35.62 1.97
C ALA A 871 2.90 35.19 1.86
N SER A 872 3.83 35.91 2.49
CA SER A 872 5.27 35.58 2.54
C SER A 872 5.95 36.23 3.75
N GLY A 873 6.95 35.56 4.33
CA GLY A 873 7.67 36.04 5.52
C GLY A 873 7.04 35.59 6.86
N TYR A 874 7.60 36.07 7.97
CA TYR A 874 7.18 35.71 9.34
C TYR A 874 6.19 36.71 9.92
N ALA A 875 5.19 36.25 10.66
CA ALA A 875 4.25 37.07 11.41
C ALA A 875 3.78 36.40 12.70
N VAL A 876 3.35 37.23 13.67
CA VAL A 876 2.59 36.78 14.84
C VAL A 876 1.13 37.17 14.61
N ILE A 877 0.25 36.17 14.53
CA ILE A 877 -1.17 36.33 14.22
C ILE A 877 -1.98 35.97 15.46
N GLN A 878 -2.88 36.88 15.85
CA GLN A 878 -3.73 36.74 17.04
C GLN A 878 -5.19 36.61 16.62
N GLY A 879 -5.78 35.46 16.89
CA GLY A 879 -7.22 35.23 16.90
C GLY A 879 -7.93 36.08 17.95
N THR A 880 -9.25 36.13 17.83
CA THR A 880 -10.18 36.67 18.80
C THR A 880 -10.57 35.58 19.80
N THR A 881 -11.57 35.84 20.64
CA THR A 881 -12.08 34.83 21.59
C THR A 881 -13.30 34.08 21.04
N GLY A 882 -13.65 34.27 19.77
CA GLY A 882 -14.72 33.58 19.10
C GLY A 882 -14.20 32.84 17.88
N ASN A 883 -15.03 31.99 17.26
CA ASN A 883 -14.63 31.15 16.14
C ASN A 883 -14.06 31.98 14.98
N ASP A 884 -12.79 31.74 14.66
CA ASP A 884 -12.04 32.47 13.65
C ASP A 884 -11.63 31.58 12.47
N ILE A 885 -11.45 32.22 11.32
CA ILE A 885 -10.77 31.62 10.15
C ILE A 885 -9.46 32.38 9.96
N ILE A 886 -8.33 31.67 10.07
CA ILE A 886 -6.98 32.25 10.03
C ILE A 886 -6.19 31.69 8.84
N HIS A 887 -5.82 32.55 7.89
CA HIS A 887 -4.99 32.18 6.74
C HIS A 887 -3.55 32.68 6.90
N ALA A 888 -2.57 31.78 7.08
CA ALA A 888 -1.19 32.13 7.41
C ALA A 888 -0.16 31.31 6.60
N TYR A 889 -0.24 31.40 5.27
CA TYR A 889 0.57 30.62 4.31
C TYR A 889 2.07 31.01 4.24
N GLY A 890 2.49 32.12 4.85
CA GLY A 890 3.91 32.51 4.94
C GLY A 890 4.77 31.54 5.78
N MET A 891 6.10 31.71 5.73
CA MET A 891 7.04 30.87 6.49
C MET A 891 7.30 31.41 7.89
N PHE A 892 7.51 30.56 8.89
CA PHE A 892 7.85 30.95 10.28
C PHE A 892 6.75 31.77 10.99
N ASN A 893 5.48 31.54 10.65
CA ASN A 893 4.37 32.21 11.32
C ASN A 893 4.16 31.62 12.73
N THR A 894 3.86 32.48 13.70
CA THR A 894 3.33 32.10 15.02
C THR A 894 1.86 32.49 15.08
N ILE A 895 0.97 31.52 15.29
CA ILE A 895 -0.47 31.72 15.23
C ILE A 895 -1.06 31.33 16.58
N HIS A 896 -1.83 32.21 17.22
CA HIS A 896 -2.61 31.87 18.41
C HIS A 896 -4.10 32.05 18.12
N GLY A 897 -4.91 31.01 18.30
CA GLY A 897 -6.37 31.10 18.06
C GLY A 897 -7.14 31.91 19.11
N ASN A 898 -6.63 32.02 20.36
CA ASN A 898 -7.18 32.84 21.44
C ASN A 898 -8.65 32.57 21.89
N GLY A 899 -9.26 31.48 21.41
CA GLY A 899 -10.50 30.90 21.96
C GLY A 899 -11.58 30.72 20.89
N GLY A 900 -12.36 29.65 20.98
CA GLY A 900 -13.35 29.30 19.96
C GLY A 900 -12.94 28.06 19.17
N SER A 901 -13.81 27.66 18.25
CA SER A 901 -13.56 26.60 17.27
C SER A 901 -13.02 27.22 16.01
N ASP A 902 -11.71 27.10 15.79
CA ASP A 902 -11.02 27.84 14.73
C ASP A 902 -10.69 26.95 13.54
N THR A 903 -10.59 27.57 12.36
CA THR A 903 -9.99 26.96 11.17
C THR A 903 -8.69 27.69 10.83
N ILE A 904 -7.57 27.00 10.90
CA ILE A 904 -6.23 27.59 10.79
C ILE A 904 -5.46 26.96 9.63
N TYR A 905 -4.92 27.78 8.74
CA TYR A 905 -4.03 27.38 7.65
C TYR A 905 -2.63 27.91 7.91
N ALA A 906 -1.63 27.03 8.06
CA ALA A 906 -0.25 27.40 8.37
C ALA A 906 0.73 26.93 7.29
N GLY A 907 1.61 27.83 6.83
CA GLY A 907 2.72 27.53 5.92
C GLY A 907 3.94 26.89 6.60
N SER A 908 5.03 26.69 5.85
CA SER A 908 6.25 26.04 6.33
C SER A 908 6.84 26.68 7.60
N TYR A 909 7.41 25.86 8.49
CA TYR A 909 7.98 26.32 9.76
C TYR A 909 6.97 27.03 10.67
N GLY A 910 5.68 26.76 10.51
CA GLY A 910 4.61 27.35 11.32
C GLY A 910 4.64 26.84 12.76
N THR A 911 4.39 27.74 13.70
CA THR A 911 4.07 27.42 15.11
C THR A 911 2.61 27.79 15.36
N VAL A 912 1.77 26.79 15.64
CA VAL A 912 0.33 26.96 15.85
C VAL A 912 -0.01 26.63 17.30
N ASP A 913 -0.58 27.60 18.01
CA ASP A 913 -1.16 27.45 19.33
C ASP A 913 -2.69 27.35 19.20
N VAL A 914 -3.18 26.11 19.24
CA VAL A 914 -4.60 25.78 19.04
C VAL A 914 -5.35 26.07 20.35
N PRO A 915 -6.44 26.86 20.31
CA PRO A 915 -7.19 27.15 21.53
C PRO A 915 -8.05 25.97 21.97
N SER A 916 -8.64 26.08 23.16
CA SER A 916 -9.69 25.17 23.58
C SER A 916 -10.95 25.33 22.72
N GLY A 917 -11.44 24.24 22.14
CA GLY A 917 -12.57 24.18 21.20
C GLY A 917 -12.28 23.24 20.04
N ASP A 918 -13.33 22.74 19.37
CA ASP A 918 -13.19 21.82 18.24
C ASP A 918 -12.62 22.57 17.03
N SER A 919 -11.30 22.48 16.82
CA SER A 919 -10.56 23.29 15.84
C SER A 919 -9.93 22.43 14.74
N THR A 920 -9.75 22.99 13.56
CA THR A 920 -9.12 22.33 12.41
C THR A 920 -7.87 23.07 11.98
N VAL A 921 -6.76 22.35 11.81
CA VAL A 921 -5.46 22.88 11.40
C VAL A 921 -4.99 22.21 10.11
N TYR A 922 -4.75 23.02 9.08
CA TYR A 922 -4.14 22.61 7.82
C TYR A 922 -2.67 23.05 7.78
N LEU A 923 -1.77 22.09 7.62
CA LEU A 923 -0.33 22.33 7.56
C LEU A 923 0.18 22.22 6.12
N GLU A 924 0.89 23.23 5.66
CA GLU A 924 1.63 23.22 4.39
C GLU A 924 3.15 23.20 4.65
N GLY A 925 3.91 22.68 3.69
CA GLY A 925 5.38 22.74 3.74
C GLY A 925 6.04 21.74 4.69
N ILE A 926 7.13 22.15 5.34
CA ILE A 926 7.98 21.29 6.19
C ILE A 926 8.16 21.88 7.60
N VAL A 927 8.44 21.03 8.59
CA VAL A 927 8.90 21.41 9.95
C VAL A 927 7.92 22.30 10.70
N ASN A 928 6.68 21.83 10.85
CA ASN A 928 5.65 22.55 11.60
C ASN A 928 5.61 22.10 13.08
N HIS A 929 5.15 23.00 13.95
CA HIS A 929 4.93 22.73 15.37
C HIS A 929 3.50 23.14 15.75
N VAL A 930 2.68 22.18 16.17
CA VAL A 930 1.30 22.41 16.62
C VAL A 930 1.22 22.06 18.10
N THR A 931 0.74 23.00 18.92
CA THR A 931 0.60 22.83 20.37
C THR A 931 -0.77 23.32 20.86
N GLY A 932 -1.29 22.77 21.96
CA GLY A 932 -2.50 23.27 22.63
C GLY A 932 -3.74 22.39 22.42
N GLY A 933 -4.93 22.97 22.38
CA GLY A 933 -6.15 22.29 21.92
C GLY A 933 -6.71 21.22 22.87
N ASN A 934 -7.52 21.64 23.86
CA ASN A 934 -8.53 20.73 24.44
C ASN A 934 -9.79 20.78 23.57
N GLY A 935 -10.45 19.65 23.34
CA GLY A 935 -11.57 19.51 22.38
C GLY A 935 -11.19 18.59 21.23
N ASN A 936 -12.10 18.31 20.30
CA ASN A 936 -11.79 17.40 19.19
C ASN A 936 -11.04 18.17 18.10
N ILE A 937 -9.73 17.95 17.99
CA ILE A 937 -8.87 18.67 17.05
C ILE A 937 -8.59 17.82 15.81
N THR A 938 -8.70 18.43 14.64
CA THR A 938 -8.28 17.80 13.37
C THR A 938 -7.01 18.47 12.85
N VAL A 939 -5.95 17.70 12.61
CA VAL A 939 -4.71 18.20 11.98
C VAL A 939 -4.43 17.41 10.70
N THR A 940 -4.24 18.10 9.57
CA THR A 940 -3.95 17.46 8.28
C THR A 940 -2.90 18.22 7.48
N GLY A 941 -1.96 17.52 6.83
CA GLY A 941 -1.03 18.14 5.86
C GLY A 941 0.45 17.85 6.14
N SER A 942 1.35 18.71 5.68
CA SER A 942 2.83 18.61 5.75
C SER A 942 3.51 17.65 4.76
N THR A 943 4.75 17.97 4.38
CA THR A 943 5.64 17.19 3.50
C THR A 943 6.95 16.79 4.19
N GLY A 944 7.14 17.14 5.46
CA GLY A 944 8.34 16.82 6.24
C GLY A 944 8.06 16.67 7.73
N ALA A 945 9.10 16.38 8.51
CA ALA A 945 9.00 16.10 9.94
C ALA A 945 8.24 17.19 10.70
N THR A 946 7.19 16.82 11.43
CA THR A 946 6.27 17.72 12.14
C THR A 946 6.15 17.30 13.59
N THR A 947 6.03 18.27 14.51
CA THR A 947 5.74 18.02 15.92
C THR A 947 4.31 18.46 16.25
N ILE A 948 3.50 17.55 16.77
CA ILE A 948 2.11 17.79 17.17
C ILE A 948 1.97 17.40 18.64
N ALA A 949 1.54 18.34 19.49
CA ALA A 949 1.32 18.12 20.92
C ALA A 949 -0.04 18.71 21.33
N LEU A 950 -1.06 17.85 21.40
CA LEU A 950 -2.44 18.26 21.68
C LEU A 950 -2.91 17.85 23.09
N GLY A 951 -4.01 18.46 23.54
CA GLY A 951 -4.62 18.25 24.84
C GLY A 951 -5.59 17.07 24.87
N ASP A 952 -6.55 17.11 25.81
CA ASP A 952 -7.61 16.10 25.89
C ASP A 952 -8.69 16.34 24.81
N GLY A 953 -9.20 15.27 24.20
CA GLY A 953 -10.18 15.32 23.11
C GLY A 953 -10.11 14.06 22.24
N ASN A 954 -11.11 13.83 21.36
CA ASN A 954 -10.98 12.79 20.33
C ASN A 954 -10.34 13.42 19.09
N ASP A 955 -9.03 13.30 18.96
CA ASP A 955 -8.28 13.99 17.93
C ASP A 955 -8.16 13.14 16.65
N THR A 956 -8.07 13.81 15.50
CA THR A 956 -7.85 13.16 14.20
C THR A 956 -6.64 13.76 13.51
N ILE A 957 -5.57 12.97 13.37
CA ILE A 957 -4.28 13.41 12.86
C ILE A 957 -3.93 12.66 11.58
N ASN A 958 -3.67 13.39 10.50
CA ASN A 958 -3.04 12.89 9.29
C ASN A 958 -1.83 13.78 8.93
N ALA A 959 -0.67 13.42 9.47
CA ALA A 959 0.52 14.25 9.45
C ALA A 959 1.33 14.18 8.14
N ARG A 960 1.05 13.20 7.26
CA ARG A 960 1.80 12.93 6.01
C ARG A 960 3.33 13.02 6.22
N GLY A 961 4.12 13.25 5.18
CA GLY A 961 5.57 13.51 5.32
C GLY A 961 6.37 12.37 5.98
N TYR A 962 7.59 12.67 6.43
CA TYR A 962 8.48 11.69 7.07
C TYR A 962 8.94 12.12 8.47
N GLY A 963 8.95 11.19 9.43
CA GLY A 963 9.59 11.36 10.74
C GLY A 963 8.87 12.30 11.71
N ASN A 964 7.57 12.10 11.89
CA ASN A 964 6.75 12.96 12.75
C ASN A 964 6.81 12.56 14.23
N VAL A 965 6.57 13.51 15.12
CA VAL A 965 6.44 13.30 16.57
C VAL A 965 5.07 13.79 17.01
N ILE A 966 4.23 12.89 17.48
CA ILE A 966 2.82 13.14 17.83
C ILE A 966 2.61 12.76 19.29
N THR A 967 2.11 13.69 20.09
CA THR A 967 1.73 13.50 21.49
C THR A 967 0.31 14.00 21.69
N LEU A 968 -0.60 13.14 22.13
CA LEU A 968 -2.01 13.46 22.37
C LEU A 968 -2.38 13.23 23.84
N GLY A 969 -3.45 13.89 24.30
CA GLY A 969 -4.00 13.74 25.65
C GLY A 969 -4.92 12.54 25.77
N ASN A 970 -5.91 12.59 26.68
CA ASN A 970 -6.93 11.55 26.78
C ASN A 970 -8.05 11.75 25.76
N GLY A 971 -8.61 10.66 25.25
CA GLY A 971 -9.70 10.62 24.29
C GLY A 971 -9.51 9.47 23.32
N ASN A 972 -10.47 9.26 22.41
CA ASN A 972 -10.35 8.22 21.38
C ASN A 972 -9.74 8.84 20.13
N ASP A 973 -8.43 8.68 19.95
CA ASP A 973 -7.69 9.35 18.89
C ASP A 973 -7.57 8.51 17.62
N VAL A 974 -7.53 9.16 16.45
CA VAL A 974 -7.27 8.53 15.16
C VAL A 974 -6.02 9.13 14.54
N VAL A 975 -4.96 8.34 14.42
CA VAL A 975 -3.64 8.82 14.00
C VAL A 975 -3.12 8.07 12.78
N HIS A 976 -2.79 8.83 11.75
CA HIS A 976 -1.91 8.42 10.66
C HIS A 976 -0.63 9.28 10.72
N PRO A 977 0.48 8.74 11.26
CA PRO A 977 1.66 9.53 11.55
C PRO A 977 2.48 9.87 10.30
N GLY A 978 2.15 9.35 9.13
CA GLY A 978 2.91 9.52 7.88
C GLY A 978 4.02 8.49 7.69
N ASP A 979 4.83 8.68 6.66
CA ASP A 979 5.87 7.74 6.24
C ASP A 979 7.14 7.85 7.11
N GLY A 980 8.07 6.91 6.92
CA GLY A 980 9.34 6.87 7.65
C GLY A 980 9.18 6.55 9.14
N ALA A 981 10.22 6.85 9.93
CA ALA A 981 10.27 6.51 11.35
C ALA A 981 9.58 7.57 12.22
N SER A 982 8.29 7.38 12.49
CA SER A 982 7.49 8.32 13.29
C SER A 982 7.26 7.83 14.73
N GLN A 983 7.03 8.79 15.64
CA GLN A 983 6.76 8.54 17.06
C GLN A 983 5.36 9.03 17.42
N THR A 984 4.51 8.14 17.94
CA THR A 984 3.14 8.47 18.40
C THR A 984 3.00 8.11 19.88
N THR A 985 2.54 9.05 20.70
CA THR A 985 2.13 8.83 22.08
C THR A 985 0.73 9.38 22.30
N ALA A 986 -0.16 8.61 22.89
CA ALA A 986 -1.51 9.06 23.28
C ALA A 986 -1.84 8.67 24.72
N GLY A 987 -2.82 9.37 25.31
CA GLY A 987 -3.30 9.16 26.68
C GLY A 987 -4.24 7.96 26.79
N ASN A 988 -5.20 8.03 27.72
CA ASN A 988 -6.22 6.98 27.84
C ASN A 988 -7.37 7.22 26.86
N GLY A 989 -7.93 6.13 26.34
CA GLY A 989 -9.04 6.10 25.41
C GLY A 989 -8.88 4.94 24.43
N ASN A 990 -9.83 4.74 23.52
CA ASN A 990 -9.74 3.71 22.48
C ASN A 990 -9.09 4.32 21.24
N ASP A 991 -7.77 4.23 21.15
CA ASP A 991 -6.98 4.90 20.12
C ASP A 991 -6.79 4.02 18.89
N ARG A 992 -6.74 4.62 17.71
CA ARG A 992 -6.48 3.95 16.44
C ARG A 992 -5.28 4.56 15.74
N VAL A 993 -4.20 3.80 15.60
CA VAL A 993 -2.99 4.20 14.89
C VAL A 993 -2.80 3.34 13.64
N THR A 994 -2.72 3.99 12.47
CA THR A 994 -2.42 3.32 11.18
C THR A 994 -1.06 3.75 10.67
N LEU A 995 -0.09 2.85 10.73
CA LEU A 995 1.31 3.07 10.39
C LEU A 995 1.57 2.94 8.88
N SER A 996 2.49 3.75 8.36
CA SER A 996 3.14 3.58 7.05
C SER A 996 4.67 3.71 7.18
N GLY A 997 5.41 3.27 6.17
CA GLY A 997 6.88 3.31 6.18
C GLY A 997 7.54 2.39 7.22
N TYR A 998 8.82 2.64 7.51
CA TYR A 998 9.68 1.77 8.33
C TYR A 998 10.06 2.44 9.67
N GLY A 999 10.13 1.67 10.76
CA GLY A 999 10.80 2.10 11.99
C GLY A 999 9.95 2.91 12.97
N ASN A 1000 8.63 2.67 13.02
CA ASN A 1000 7.71 3.45 13.85
C ASN A 1000 7.76 3.07 15.33
N THR A 1001 7.48 4.03 16.21
CA THR A 1001 7.31 3.83 17.66
C THR A 1001 5.95 4.33 18.12
N VAL A 1002 5.15 3.49 18.78
CA VAL A 1002 3.80 3.79 19.26
C VAL A 1002 3.70 3.45 20.75
N ALA A 1003 3.22 4.40 21.55
CA ALA A 1003 2.95 4.22 22.97
C ALA A 1003 1.55 4.77 23.33
N LEU A 1004 0.59 3.90 23.60
CA LEU A 1004 -0.79 4.30 23.91
C LEU A 1004 -1.11 3.98 25.38
N GLY A 1005 -2.05 4.73 25.97
CA GLY A 1005 -2.47 4.56 27.35
C GLY A 1005 -3.42 3.38 27.54
N ASN A 1006 -4.35 3.50 28.50
CA ASN A 1006 -5.35 2.44 28.72
C ASN A 1006 -6.56 2.64 27.80
N GLY A 1007 -7.10 1.54 27.30
CA GLY A 1007 -8.29 1.47 26.45
C GLY A 1007 -8.19 0.32 25.46
N ASN A 1008 -9.19 0.19 24.58
CA ASN A 1008 -9.20 -0.83 23.53
C ASN A 1008 -8.54 -0.26 22.28
N ASP A 1009 -7.21 -0.32 22.21
CA ASP A 1009 -6.45 0.32 21.16
C ASP A 1009 -6.28 -0.56 19.93
N VAL A 1010 -6.13 0.07 18.76
CA VAL A 1010 -5.90 -0.61 17.49
C VAL A 1010 -4.69 -0.03 16.79
N VAL A 1011 -3.65 -0.85 16.59
CA VAL A 1011 -2.46 -0.48 15.80
C VAL A 1011 -2.36 -1.39 14.58
N THR A 1012 -2.37 -0.80 13.38
CA THR A 1012 -2.33 -1.56 12.11
C THR A 1012 -1.32 -1.01 11.11
N GLY A 1013 -0.72 -1.90 10.30
CA GLY A 1013 0.14 -1.54 9.17
C GLY A 1013 1.63 -1.48 9.52
N GLY A 1014 2.38 -0.66 8.78
CA GLY A 1014 3.83 -0.47 8.97
C GLY A 1014 4.68 -1.58 8.34
N ASP A 1015 5.78 -1.17 7.72
CA ASP A 1015 6.84 -2.05 7.22
C ASP A 1015 8.04 -2.03 8.19
N GLY A 1016 9.00 -2.93 7.97
CA GLY A 1016 10.24 -3.00 8.77
C GLY A 1016 10.02 -3.32 10.24
N ALA A 1017 10.91 -2.82 11.09
CA ALA A 1017 10.93 -3.09 12.54
C ALA A 1017 10.20 -1.97 13.30
N ASN A 1018 9.04 -2.27 13.89
CA ASN A 1018 8.23 -1.31 14.63
C ASN A 1018 8.22 -1.61 16.14
N SER A 1019 8.04 -0.59 16.97
CA SER A 1019 7.91 -0.75 18.43
C SER A 1019 6.54 -0.25 18.89
N VAL A 1020 5.74 -1.14 19.45
CA VAL A 1020 4.37 -0.86 19.90
C VAL A 1020 4.24 -1.23 21.38
N THR A 1021 3.84 -0.27 22.21
CA THR A 1021 3.53 -0.47 23.63
C THR A 1021 2.12 0.05 23.92
N LEU A 1022 1.23 -0.83 24.36
CA LEU A 1022 -0.17 -0.52 24.68
C LEU A 1022 -0.45 -0.76 26.16
N GLY A 1023 -1.31 0.06 26.76
CA GLY A 1023 -1.74 -0.10 28.16
C GLY A 1023 -2.77 -1.21 28.36
N ASP A 1024 -3.50 -1.15 29.48
CA ASP A 1024 -4.55 -2.11 29.79
C ASP A 1024 -5.78 -1.90 28.89
N GLY A 1025 -6.40 -3.00 28.45
CA GLY A 1025 -7.62 -3.03 27.64
C GLY A 1025 -7.57 -4.14 26.58
N ASN A 1026 -8.63 -4.27 25.78
CA ASN A 1026 -8.71 -5.28 24.73
C ASN A 1026 -8.09 -4.73 23.44
N ASN A 1027 -6.77 -4.87 23.30
CA ASN A 1027 -6.03 -4.25 22.20
C ASN A 1027 -5.95 -5.15 20.96
N THR A 1028 -5.86 -4.53 19.78
CA THR A 1028 -5.60 -5.21 18.51
C THR A 1028 -4.33 -4.66 17.87
N VAL A 1029 -3.34 -5.52 17.65
CA VAL A 1029 -2.10 -5.19 16.93
C VAL A 1029 -2.01 -6.06 15.68
N ASN A 1030 -1.88 -5.44 14.51
CA ASN A 1030 -1.65 -6.13 13.24
C ASN A 1030 -0.56 -5.39 12.45
N LEU A 1031 0.67 -5.89 12.54
CA LEU A 1031 1.83 -5.26 11.90
C LEU A 1031 2.30 -6.05 10.68
N GLY A 1032 2.83 -5.32 9.70
CA GLY A 1032 3.64 -5.90 8.64
C GLY A 1032 5.13 -5.94 9.00
N GLY A 1033 5.98 -6.11 7.99
CA GLY A 1033 7.42 -5.95 8.15
C GLY A 1033 8.12 -7.11 8.89
N THR A 1034 9.32 -6.80 9.43
CA THR A 1034 10.20 -7.76 10.12
C THR A 1034 10.83 -7.13 11.36
N GLY A 1035 10.84 -7.83 12.49
CA GLY A 1035 11.60 -7.39 13.66
C GLY A 1035 10.82 -6.50 14.61
N ASN A 1036 9.53 -6.79 14.80
CA ASN A 1036 8.62 -5.97 15.60
C ASN A 1036 8.78 -6.24 17.10
N GLN A 1037 8.70 -5.18 17.90
CA GLN A 1037 8.68 -5.21 19.37
C GLN A 1037 7.29 -4.82 19.86
N ILE A 1038 6.51 -5.79 20.33
CA ILE A 1038 5.11 -5.58 20.75
C ILE A 1038 5.02 -5.85 22.25
N THR A 1039 4.49 -4.89 23.00
CA THR A 1039 4.12 -5.05 24.41
C THR A 1039 2.69 -4.58 24.59
N VAL A 1040 1.83 -5.45 25.13
CA VAL A 1040 0.45 -5.11 25.47
C VAL A 1040 0.20 -5.34 26.96
N GLY A 1041 -0.64 -4.48 27.55
CA GLY A 1041 -1.06 -4.58 28.94
C GLY A 1041 -2.05 -5.72 29.18
N SER A 1042 -2.78 -5.63 30.30
CA SER A 1042 -3.79 -6.62 30.67
C SER A 1042 -5.03 -6.50 29.79
N GLY A 1043 -5.72 -7.59 29.49
CA GLY A 1043 -6.97 -7.58 28.73
C GLY A 1043 -7.09 -8.77 27.77
N THR A 1044 -8.06 -8.71 26.86
CA THR A 1044 -8.22 -9.70 25.79
C THR A 1044 -7.59 -9.13 24.53
N ASN A 1045 -6.31 -9.42 24.27
CA ASN A 1045 -5.57 -8.82 23.17
C ASN A 1045 -5.54 -9.74 21.93
N THR A 1046 -5.56 -9.15 20.74
CA THR A 1046 -5.34 -9.84 19.46
C THR A 1046 -4.08 -9.29 18.81
N ILE A 1047 -3.09 -10.15 18.55
CA ILE A 1047 -1.77 -9.75 18.05
C ILE A 1047 -1.44 -10.57 16.80
N MET A 1048 -1.13 -9.88 15.70
CA MET A 1048 -0.46 -10.42 14.52
C MET A 1048 0.85 -9.67 14.34
N ALA A 1049 1.96 -10.36 14.59
CA ALA A 1049 3.26 -9.71 14.76
C ALA A 1049 3.97 -9.33 13.46
N GLY A 1050 3.53 -9.86 12.31
CA GLY A 1050 4.18 -9.67 11.02
C GLY A 1050 5.07 -10.84 10.63
N SER A 1051 6.01 -10.62 9.71
CA SER A 1051 6.99 -11.63 9.28
C SER A 1051 8.32 -11.46 10.01
N GLY A 1052 9.29 -12.35 9.82
CA GLY A 1052 10.61 -12.22 10.45
C GLY A 1052 10.66 -12.72 11.91
N SER A 1053 11.48 -12.06 12.73
CA SER A 1053 11.78 -12.43 14.13
C SER A 1053 11.27 -11.34 15.06
N ASP A 1054 10.08 -11.56 15.63
CA ASP A 1054 9.37 -10.58 16.44
C ASP A 1054 9.46 -10.89 17.94
N ASN A 1055 9.41 -9.87 18.78
CA ASN A 1055 9.32 -10.01 20.23
C ASN A 1055 7.94 -9.54 20.71
N VAL A 1056 7.18 -10.42 21.35
CA VAL A 1056 5.84 -10.12 21.88
C VAL A 1056 5.82 -10.33 23.39
N VAL A 1057 5.37 -9.33 24.14
CA VAL A 1057 5.10 -9.43 25.57
C VAL A 1057 3.62 -9.15 25.80
N ALA A 1058 2.90 -10.13 26.33
CA ALA A 1058 1.49 -9.98 26.69
C ALA A 1058 1.31 -10.00 28.22
N GLY A 1059 0.44 -9.11 28.70
CA GLY A 1059 0.02 -9.04 30.09
C GLY A 1059 -0.93 -10.19 30.50
N ALA A 1060 -1.72 -9.97 31.54
CA ALA A 1060 -2.72 -10.93 31.98
C ALA A 1060 -4.03 -10.79 31.17
N GLY A 1061 -4.76 -11.88 30.96
CA GLY A 1061 -6.05 -11.88 30.25
C GLY A 1061 -6.08 -12.85 29.07
N HIS A 1062 -7.11 -12.78 28.22
CA HIS A 1062 -7.35 -13.78 27.17
C HIS A 1062 -6.77 -13.37 25.83
N ASP A 1063 -5.52 -13.75 25.55
CA ASP A 1063 -4.80 -13.25 24.38
C ASP A 1063 -4.88 -14.22 23.19
N THR A 1064 -4.90 -13.68 21.98
CA THR A 1064 -4.74 -14.44 20.73
C THR A 1064 -3.54 -13.88 19.99
N ILE A 1065 -2.50 -14.69 19.81
CA ILE A 1065 -1.22 -14.27 19.21
C ILE A 1065 -0.94 -15.14 17.99
N THR A 1066 -0.78 -14.50 16.85
CA THR A 1066 -0.33 -15.13 15.61
C THR A 1066 1.04 -14.59 15.24
N LEU A 1067 2.01 -15.50 15.14
CA LEU A 1067 3.38 -15.18 14.76
C LEU A 1067 3.56 -15.57 13.29
N GLY A 1068 3.97 -14.62 12.45
CA GLY A 1068 4.53 -14.94 11.14
C GLY A 1068 6.04 -15.10 11.24
N GLY A 1069 6.69 -15.50 10.15
CA GLY A 1069 8.14 -15.67 10.14
C GLY A 1069 8.65 -16.74 11.11
N ALA A 1070 9.95 -16.67 11.43
CA ALA A 1070 10.69 -17.65 12.22
C ALA A 1070 11.55 -16.95 13.28
N ALA A 1071 11.87 -17.66 14.37
CA ALA A 1071 12.67 -17.13 15.47
C ALA A 1071 12.01 -15.98 16.25
N ASN A 1072 10.70 -16.08 16.46
CA ASN A 1072 9.95 -15.18 17.31
C ASN A 1072 10.19 -15.50 18.79
N HIS A 1073 10.02 -14.51 19.66
CA HIS A 1073 10.06 -14.67 21.11
C HIS A 1073 8.81 -14.08 21.76
N VAL A 1074 8.04 -14.94 22.41
CA VAL A 1074 6.81 -14.54 23.12
C VAL A 1074 6.99 -14.72 24.62
N VAL A 1075 6.61 -13.73 25.41
CA VAL A 1075 6.56 -13.78 26.87
C VAL A 1075 5.14 -13.51 27.36
N LEU A 1076 4.59 -14.47 28.09
CA LEU A 1076 3.23 -14.45 28.62
C LEU A 1076 3.25 -14.33 30.16
N ASN A 1077 2.64 -13.26 30.68
CA ASN A 1077 2.69 -12.93 32.11
C ASN A 1077 1.32 -13.08 32.79
N GLY A 1078 0.90 -14.33 33.04
CA GLY A 1078 -0.37 -14.61 33.72
C GLY A 1078 -1.59 -14.63 32.79
N SER A 1079 -1.38 -14.88 31.49
CA SER A 1079 -2.41 -14.91 30.46
C SER A 1079 -3.22 -16.21 30.42
N GLN A 1080 -4.33 -16.18 29.70
CA GLN A 1080 -4.87 -17.33 28.99
C GLN A 1080 -4.69 -17.05 27.49
N ALA A 1081 -3.56 -17.44 26.93
CA ALA A 1081 -3.22 -17.12 25.55
C ALA A 1081 -3.45 -18.31 24.61
N ASN A 1082 -3.91 -18.04 23.40
CA ASN A 1082 -3.81 -18.93 22.26
C ASN A 1082 -2.68 -18.42 21.35
N VAL A 1083 -1.56 -19.13 21.28
CA VAL A 1083 -0.43 -18.76 20.41
C VAL A 1083 -0.33 -19.73 19.26
N THR A 1084 -0.33 -19.21 18.03
CA THR A 1084 -0.13 -19.98 16.79
C THR A 1084 1.04 -19.38 16.02
N ASN A 1085 1.95 -20.22 15.54
CA ASN A 1085 3.00 -19.81 14.61
C ASN A 1085 2.77 -20.35 13.19
N GLN A 1086 3.50 -19.82 12.22
CA GLN A 1086 3.44 -20.27 10.81
C GLN A 1086 4.72 -20.96 10.32
N ILE A 1087 5.88 -20.60 10.87
CA ILE A 1087 7.20 -21.20 10.58
C ILE A 1087 7.86 -21.52 11.92
N GLY A 1088 8.81 -22.46 11.96
CA GLY A 1088 9.41 -22.91 13.23
C GLY A 1088 10.55 -22.02 13.77
N GLN A 1089 11.16 -22.47 14.88
CA GLN A 1089 12.22 -21.84 15.68
C GLN A 1089 11.75 -20.77 16.69
N ASP A 1090 10.46 -20.75 17.02
CA ASP A 1090 9.93 -19.77 17.97
C ASP A 1090 10.14 -20.19 19.42
N VAL A 1091 10.36 -19.22 20.30
CA VAL A 1091 10.47 -19.41 21.75
C VAL A 1091 9.26 -18.78 22.43
N ILE A 1092 8.45 -19.59 23.12
CA ILE A 1092 7.33 -19.11 23.94
C ILE A 1092 7.65 -19.36 25.41
N THR A 1093 7.74 -18.30 26.19
CA THR A 1093 7.96 -18.34 27.64
C THR A 1093 6.67 -17.99 28.37
N VAL A 1094 6.24 -18.86 29.29
CA VAL A 1094 5.11 -18.58 30.18
C VAL A 1094 5.53 -18.46 31.63
N ASN A 1095 4.93 -17.51 32.33
CA ASN A 1095 5.21 -17.22 33.74
C ASN A 1095 3.99 -17.44 34.66
N GLY A 1096 3.00 -18.21 34.19
CA GLY A 1096 1.74 -18.51 34.88
C GLY A 1096 0.55 -18.28 33.96
N GLY A 1097 -0.62 -18.82 34.32
CA GLY A 1097 -1.82 -18.73 33.47
C GLY A 1097 -2.33 -20.07 32.95
N SER A 1098 -3.19 -20.03 31.95
CA SER A 1098 -3.75 -21.21 31.28
C SER A 1098 -3.68 -21.02 29.77
N ASP A 1099 -2.60 -21.48 29.15
CA ASP A 1099 -2.25 -21.14 27.77
C ASP A 1099 -2.33 -22.34 26.82
N GLN A 1100 -2.55 -22.08 25.54
CA GLN A 1100 -2.55 -23.08 24.48
C GLN A 1100 -1.60 -22.67 23.36
N PHE A 1101 -0.71 -23.57 22.96
CA PHE A 1101 0.23 -23.38 21.86
C PHE A 1101 -0.08 -24.33 20.72
N ASN A 1102 -0.14 -23.79 19.51
CA ASN A 1102 -0.25 -24.57 18.29
C ASN A 1102 1.02 -24.38 17.48
N PHE A 1103 1.93 -25.36 17.57
CA PHE A 1103 3.24 -25.29 16.95
C PHE A 1103 3.27 -25.99 15.59
N VAL A 1104 3.81 -25.30 14.58
CA VAL A 1104 4.14 -25.83 13.27
C VAL A 1104 5.63 -25.59 12.96
N GLY A 1105 6.17 -26.27 11.94
CA GLY A 1105 7.55 -26.09 11.48
C GLY A 1105 8.59 -26.83 12.32
N PHE A 1106 9.87 -26.41 12.25
CA PHE A 1106 10.99 -27.07 12.92
C PHE A 1106 11.57 -26.24 14.08
N GLY A 1107 11.84 -26.86 15.24
CA GLY A 1107 12.74 -26.30 16.26
C GLY A 1107 12.12 -25.33 17.27
N ASN A 1108 10.80 -25.39 17.49
CA ASN A 1108 10.14 -24.51 18.46
C ASN A 1108 10.51 -24.86 19.91
N GLN A 1109 10.48 -23.88 20.80
CA GLN A 1109 10.72 -24.05 22.22
C GLN A 1109 9.59 -23.47 23.07
N ALA A 1110 9.04 -24.28 23.97
CA ALA A 1110 8.17 -23.80 25.04
C ALA A 1110 8.94 -23.81 26.37
N ILE A 1111 8.94 -22.70 27.10
CA ILE A 1111 9.56 -22.56 28.42
C ILE A 1111 8.45 -22.31 29.45
N ILE A 1112 8.28 -23.24 30.38
CA ILE A 1112 7.21 -23.23 31.37
C ILE A 1112 7.76 -22.86 32.75
N ASN A 1113 7.36 -21.69 33.25
CA ASN A 1113 7.68 -21.18 34.58
C ASN A 1113 6.41 -20.95 35.41
N GLY A 1114 6.51 -21.12 36.73
CA GLY A 1114 5.43 -20.84 37.68
C GLY A 1114 4.29 -21.87 37.64
N PRO A 1115 3.14 -21.57 38.26
CA PRO A 1115 1.97 -22.45 38.27
C PRO A 1115 1.17 -22.34 36.95
N ALA A 1116 1.84 -22.42 35.79
CA ALA A 1116 1.17 -22.40 34.49
C ALA A 1116 0.45 -23.73 34.20
N LEU A 1117 -0.62 -23.66 33.43
CA LEU A 1117 -1.30 -24.79 32.80
C LEU A 1117 -1.18 -24.62 31.29
N VAL A 1118 -0.41 -25.46 30.62
CA VAL A 1118 -0.13 -25.31 29.19
C VAL A 1118 -0.67 -26.51 28.41
N ASN A 1119 -1.44 -26.22 27.37
CA ASN A 1119 -1.85 -27.21 26.38
C ASN A 1119 -1.07 -27.00 25.07
N ILE A 1120 -0.15 -27.92 24.77
CA ILE A 1120 0.67 -27.88 23.57
C ILE A 1120 0.10 -28.83 22.52
N ILE A 1121 -0.13 -28.28 21.32
CA ILE A 1121 -0.49 -29.02 20.12
C ILE A 1121 0.70 -28.92 19.17
N ASP A 1122 1.36 -30.05 18.94
CA ASP A 1122 2.53 -30.13 18.08
C ASP A 1122 2.18 -30.73 16.72
N HIS A 1123 2.37 -29.93 15.68
CA HIS A 1123 2.30 -30.34 14.27
C HIS A 1123 3.68 -30.31 13.59
N GLY A 1124 4.74 -30.00 14.34
CA GLY A 1124 6.08 -29.73 13.85
C GLY A 1124 7.08 -30.87 14.05
N THR A 1125 8.37 -30.51 14.02
CA THR A 1125 9.49 -31.40 14.34
C THR A 1125 10.52 -30.65 15.21
N GLY A 1126 11.17 -31.30 16.15
CA GLY A 1126 12.18 -30.69 17.01
C GLY A 1126 11.62 -29.75 18.09
N LEU A 1127 10.39 -29.98 18.57
CA LEU A 1127 9.81 -29.24 19.69
C LEU A 1127 10.63 -29.50 20.98
N THR A 1128 11.08 -28.43 21.62
CA THR A 1128 11.72 -28.48 22.94
C THR A 1128 10.79 -27.91 24.00
N VAL A 1129 10.36 -28.72 24.97
CA VAL A 1129 9.56 -28.26 26.12
C VAL A 1129 10.45 -28.23 27.35
N SER A 1130 10.79 -27.04 27.82
CA SER A 1130 11.61 -26.81 29.01
C SER A 1130 10.74 -26.45 30.20
N ILE A 1131 10.79 -27.26 31.26
CA ILE A 1131 9.98 -27.07 32.46
C ILE A 1131 10.91 -26.67 33.59
N ASN A 1132 10.76 -25.43 34.07
CA ASN A 1132 11.59 -24.86 35.14
C ASN A 1132 10.88 -24.89 36.50
N SER A 1133 9.55 -24.81 36.48
CA SER A 1133 8.65 -25.06 37.63
C SER A 1133 7.23 -25.26 37.07
N SER A 1134 6.52 -26.30 37.52
CA SER A 1134 5.10 -26.53 37.20
C SER A 1134 4.41 -27.20 38.40
N SER A 1135 3.19 -26.78 38.69
CA SER A 1135 2.34 -27.36 39.74
C SER A 1135 0.97 -27.80 39.20
N GLN A 1136 0.79 -27.80 37.88
CA GLN A 1136 -0.46 -28.18 37.22
C GLN A 1136 -0.23 -29.34 36.25
N VAL A 1137 -1.29 -29.76 35.56
CA VAL A 1137 -1.26 -30.86 34.59
C VAL A 1137 -1.11 -30.27 33.18
N ASP A 1138 0.11 -30.18 32.68
CA ASP A 1138 0.39 -29.71 31.33
C ASP A 1138 0.11 -30.83 30.31
N THR A 1139 -0.50 -30.49 29.17
CA THR A 1139 -0.83 -31.48 28.11
C THR A 1139 0.02 -31.25 26.88
N ILE A 1140 0.44 -32.34 26.24
CA ILE A 1140 1.14 -32.31 24.94
C ILE A 1140 0.47 -33.32 24.01
N SER A 1141 0.02 -32.85 22.85
CA SER A 1141 -0.55 -33.67 21.78
C SER A 1141 0.32 -33.60 20.53
N GLY A 1142 0.36 -34.68 19.75
CA GLY A 1142 1.18 -34.78 18.55
C GLY A 1142 2.66 -35.13 18.77
N PHE A 1143 3.14 -35.13 20.02
CA PHE A 1143 4.55 -35.35 20.38
C PHE A 1143 5.12 -36.69 19.86
N GLY A 1144 4.31 -37.75 19.84
CA GLY A 1144 4.72 -39.06 19.31
C GLY A 1144 5.05 -39.07 17.82
N ASN A 1145 4.64 -38.04 17.06
CA ASN A 1145 5.03 -37.86 15.65
C ASN A 1145 6.32 -37.04 15.50
N ASP A 1146 6.76 -36.35 16.56
CA ASP A 1146 8.00 -35.58 16.56
C ASP A 1146 9.19 -36.44 17.01
N THR A 1147 9.89 -37.00 16.03
CA THR A 1147 11.10 -37.82 16.27
C THR A 1147 12.26 -37.06 16.91
N LEU A 1148 12.26 -35.73 16.87
CA LEU A 1148 13.31 -34.87 17.44
C LEU A 1148 12.82 -34.10 18.68
N GLY A 1149 11.59 -34.35 19.13
CA GLY A 1149 10.99 -33.68 20.27
C GLY A 1149 11.70 -34.04 21.58
N VAL A 1150 11.94 -33.03 22.42
CA VAL A 1150 12.64 -33.17 23.71
C VAL A 1150 11.87 -32.46 24.82
N VAL A 1151 11.65 -33.16 25.93
CA VAL A 1151 11.22 -32.58 27.19
C VAL A 1151 12.43 -32.44 28.11
N ALA A 1152 12.76 -31.21 28.45
CA ALA A 1152 13.84 -30.83 29.34
C ALA A 1152 13.28 -30.49 30.73
N LEU A 1153 13.68 -31.25 31.75
CA LEU A 1153 13.33 -31.00 33.15
C LEU A 1153 14.49 -30.30 33.84
N ALA A 1154 14.30 -29.04 34.23
CA ALA A 1154 15.30 -28.26 34.93
C ALA A 1154 15.09 -28.28 36.45
N ASN A 1155 16.08 -27.82 37.23
CA ASN A 1155 15.98 -27.53 38.67
C ASN A 1155 15.56 -28.70 39.58
N GLY A 1156 15.81 -29.95 39.18
CA GLY A 1156 15.49 -31.13 40.01
C GLY A 1156 14.00 -31.45 40.11
N ILE A 1157 13.18 -30.99 39.15
CA ILE A 1157 11.75 -31.32 39.09
C ILE A 1157 11.53 -32.84 39.12
N GLY A 1158 10.58 -33.28 39.96
CA GLY A 1158 10.23 -34.68 40.12
C GLY A 1158 11.23 -35.55 40.87
N ASP A 1159 12.30 -34.97 41.44
CA ASP A 1159 13.42 -35.69 42.08
C ASP A 1159 14.06 -36.74 41.13
N TYR A 1160 14.01 -36.51 39.81
CA TYR A 1160 14.65 -37.38 38.83
C TYR A 1160 16.15 -37.07 38.76
N HIS A 1161 16.99 -38.10 38.87
CA HIS A 1161 18.45 -37.97 38.83
C HIS A 1161 19.07 -38.55 37.55
N SER A 1162 18.27 -39.25 36.74
CA SER A 1162 18.65 -39.81 35.44
C SER A 1162 17.44 -39.95 34.52
N VAL A 1163 17.67 -40.00 33.21
CA VAL A 1163 16.61 -40.30 32.22
C VAL A 1163 15.97 -41.67 32.47
N ALA A 1164 16.71 -42.62 33.05
CA ALA A 1164 16.15 -43.91 33.44
C ALA A 1164 15.06 -43.80 34.52
N ASP A 1165 15.17 -42.82 35.43
CA ASP A 1165 14.17 -42.57 36.46
C ASP A 1165 12.87 -42.04 35.83
N ILE A 1166 12.98 -41.15 34.84
CA ILE A 1166 11.85 -40.61 34.06
C ILE A 1166 11.15 -41.75 33.31
N MET A 1167 11.93 -42.57 32.58
CA MET A 1167 11.39 -43.71 31.82
C MET A 1167 10.70 -44.74 32.72
N GLY A 1168 11.17 -44.92 33.96
CA GLY A 1168 10.54 -45.78 34.96
C GLY A 1168 9.27 -45.20 35.60
N ALA A 1169 9.09 -43.88 35.53
CA ALA A 1169 7.96 -43.18 36.11
C ALA A 1169 6.76 -43.01 35.16
N LEU A 1170 6.97 -43.13 33.84
CA LEU A 1170 5.92 -43.07 32.82
C LEU A 1170 4.86 -44.17 33.03
N ARG A 1171 3.58 -43.78 32.93
CA ARG A 1171 2.43 -44.68 33.05
C ARG A 1171 1.41 -44.37 31.96
N SER A 1172 0.51 -45.31 31.67
CA SER A 1172 -0.65 -44.99 30.84
C SER A 1172 -1.59 -44.04 31.59
N ASP A 1173 -2.14 -43.08 30.87
CA ASP A 1173 -3.18 -42.12 31.30
C ASP A 1173 -4.60 -42.74 31.39
N GLY A 1174 -4.78 -43.97 30.89
CA GLY A 1174 -6.08 -44.65 30.78
C GLY A 1174 -6.93 -44.26 29.56
N HIS A 1175 -6.46 -43.37 28.68
CA HIS A 1175 -7.17 -42.87 27.50
C HIS A 1175 -6.40 -43.04 26.19
N GLY A 1176 -5.18 -43.59 26.23
CA GLY A 1176 -4.39 -43.93 25.05
C GLY A 1176 -3.02 -43.25 25.01
N GLY A 1177 -2.78 -42.28 25.89
CA GLY A 1177 -1.54 -41.55 26.07
C GLY A 1177 -0.66 -42.05 27.23
N ALA A 1178 0.27 -41.18 27.63
CA ALA A 1178 1.24 -41.42 28.68
C ALA A 1178 1.31 -40.25 29.67
N LEU A 1179 1.42 -40.54 30.96
CA LEU A 1179 1.50 -39.57 32.04
C LEU A 1179 2.87 -39.63 32.74
N LEU A 1180 3.51 -38.47 32.93
CA LEU A 1180 4.72 -38.29 33.72
C LEU A 1180 4.42 -37.39 34.93
N ALA A 1181 4.50 -37.94 36.14
CA ALA A 1181 4.36 -37.15 37.37
C ALA A 1181 5.62 -36.31 37.64
N LEU A 1182 5.45 -35.06 38.09
CA LEU A 1182 6.53 -34.14 38.42
C LEU A 1182 6.76 -34.01 39.94
N GLY A 1183 6.28 -34.97 40.73
CA GLY A 1183 6.48 -35.06 42.18
C GLY A 1183 5.74 -36.24 42.84
N SER A 1184 5.93 -36.42 44.15
CA SER A 1184 5.43 -37.59 44.91
C SER A 1184 4.18 -37.35 45.78
N GLY A 1185 3.69 -36.10 45.85
CA GLY A 1185 2.47 -35.72 46.57
C GLY A 1185 1.21 -35.76 45.70
N PRO A 1186 0.01 -35.79 46.30
CA PRO A 1186 -1.27 -35.82 45.55
C PRO A 1186 -1.55 -34.54 44.73
N ASP A 1187 -0.87 -33.44 45.05
CA ASP A 1187 -0.98 -32.14 44.36
C ASP A 1187 0.26 -31.84 43.49
N ALA A 1188 1.09 -32.85 43.19
CA ALA A 1188 2.23 -32.67 42.29
C ALA A 1188 1.73 -32.53 40.84
N GLY A 1189 2.31 -31.58 40.10
CA GLY A 1189 2.03 -31.40 38.67
C GLY A 1189 2.41 -32.63 37.85
N SER A 1190 1.94 -32.70 36.61
CA SER A 1190 2.25 -33.79 35.69
C SER A 1190 2.26 -33.32 34.25
N ILE A 1191 2.93 -34.07 33.38
CA ILE A 1191 2.83 -33.90 31.93
C ILE A 1191 2.01 -35.07 31.39
N ASP A 1192 0.92 -34.76 30.69
CA ASP A 1192 0.08 -35.74 30.01
C ASP A 1192 0.30 -35.66 28.49
N PHE A 1193 0.91 -36.70 27.95
CA PHE A 1193 1.09 -36.89 26.51
C PHE A 1193 -0.15 -37.57 25.93
N VAL A 1194 -1.18 -36.78 25.64
CA VAL A 1194 -2.59 -37.19 25.46
C VAL A 1194 -2.78 -38.29 24.40
N ASP A 1195 -2.00 -38.27 23.32
CA ASP A 1195 -2.12 -39.18 22.17
C ASP A 1195 -0.84 -39.99 21.91
N THR A 1196 0.10 -40.00 22.86
CA THR A 1196 1.39 -40.66 22.71
C THR A 1196 1.54 -41.77 23.75
N ALA A 1197 1.50 -43.03 23.30
CA ALA A 1197 1.62 -44.17 24.21
C ALA A 1197 3.04 -44.27 24.80
N VAL A 1198 3.17 -44.86 26.00
CA VAL A 1198 4.48 -45.07 26.67
C VAL A 1198 5.50 -45.77 25.76
N SER A 1199 5.06 -46.65 24.86
CA SER A 1199 5.92 -47.35 23.91
C SER A 1199 6.49 -46.49 22.77
N GLN A 1200 5.94 -45.29 22.56
CA GLN A 1200 6.39 -44.33 21.55
C GLN A 1200 7.40 -43.32 22.11
N LEU A 1201 7.59 -43.27 23.43
CA LEU A 1201 8.55 -42.39 24.08
C LEU A 1201 9.90 -43.09 24.27
N HIS A 1202 10.99 -42.38 23.98
CA HIS A 1202 12.36 -42.88 24.07
C HIS A 1202 13.22 -42.04 25.01
N ALA A 1203 14.33 -42.61 25.49
CA ALA A 1203 15.28 -41.89 26.35
C ALA A 1203 15.85 -40.62 25.68
N SER A 1204 15.92 -40.57 24.35
CA SER A 1204 16.33 -39.38 23.60
C SER A 1204 15.32 -38.24 23.66
N ASN A 1205 14.06 -38.51 24.00
CA ASN A 1205 13.02 -37.48 24.15
C ASN A 1205 13.09 -36.76 25.50
N PHE A 1206 14.01 -37.14 26.39
CA PHE A 1206 14.10 -36.56 27.74
C PHE A 1206 15.52 -36.10 28.04
N MET A 1207 15.61 -34.93 28.67
CA MET A 1207 16.85 -34.36 29.16
C MET A 1207 16.64 -33.82 30.57
N ILE A 1208 17.65 -33.97 31.43
CA ILE A 1208 17.71 -33.30 32.73
C ILE A 1208 18.76 -32.19 32.59
N VAL A 1209 18.35 -30.94 32.85
CA VAL A 1209 19.16 -29.72 32.65
C VAL A 1209 19.62 -29.14 33.97
#